data_AF-A0A1Q5HKW4-F1
#
_entry.id   AF-A0A1Q5HKW4-F1
#
_cell.length_a   1.000
_cell.length_b   1.000
_cell.length_c   1.000
_cell.angle_alpha   90.00
_cell.angle_beta   90.00
_cell.angle_gamma   90.00
#
_symmetry.space_group_name_H-M   'P 1'
#
loop_
_entity.id
_entity.type
_entity.pdbx_description
1 polymer ?
#
loop_
_entity_poly.entity_id
_entity_poly.type
_entity_poly.pdbx_seq_one_letter_code
_entity_poly.pdbx_strand_id
1 'polypeptide(L)'
;MQSVRPHPRGRAGRLLLAAALVAAGGTVAVAAATTAAPARAAVVLNDSEVTANLWEWNWTSVAAACTDHLGPAGYGAVQVAPPQESVKLPASADGAYPWYEVYQPVSYKLDSRFGNRQQFAAMVNACHAAGVRVYVDAVVNHMAGTNNPAGTRGYAGTEFSGYSYPAVPYGDGDFHRPGDNCPTGGAINDWNNEAQVTSCELLSLSDLYTEKEAVRNKIAAYLNDLIGLGVDGFRVDAVKHIRKDDFAAILGKLNNTVVEGRRPYVAQEIFDGASNPALQARAYIGNGDVLDFAYAKGIRSAFQGSISALANVPNWNLDAPGANVFSMVTNHDLERDGVVLSYKNGTDYVLANYFALAYPHGKPSVYDSFTWSNRNQSPPHDGTGRVTDTVCGTAWTCLSRTTGVKGMVGWANAARPVKTVSDFTTVNSNVIGFHRGDRAWIGINDSGSATTATFATGLADGRYCDVISGVATASGCTGGTVTVSGGRATVTLPANDAVAIHVNARAGASPSPTASPTASPSASPTVSPGDRIATTFTVTANLAAGQDVRVVGSVPALGSWTPAGGVKLAAQGGGVYRATVDLPRSTAVEYKFVKLTASGAVTWESGANRTLTTPPSGTYAVTETFRGDTVSTTVATTFSVTATTAYGQNVFVVGNTPALGSWNPAAAVALSSAAYPVWRATVDLPANTAVEYKYVKKNPDGTVTWESGANRTLTTPAGGTRDVTDTWR
;
A
#
# COMPACT_ATOMS: atom_id res chain seq x y z
N MET A 1 -34.13 29.53 62.08
CA MET A 1 -34.78 29.12 63.35
C MET A 1 -35.84 28.06 63.04
N GLN A 2 -35.96 27.04 63.90
CA GLN A 2 -37.07 26.06 64.09
C GLN A 2 -37.74 25.43 62.83
N SER A 3 -37.60 24.11 62.56
CA SER A 3 -38.20 22.92 63.24
C SER A 3 -39.62 22.61 62.69
N VAL A 4 -40.04 21.39 62.33
CA VAL A 4 -40.21 20.17 63.17
C VAL A 4 -40.24 18.86 62.31
N ARG A 5 -39.87 17.69 62.90
CA ARG A 5 -39.99 16.30 62.32
C ARG A 5 -41.22 15.54 62.87
N PRO A 6 -41.49 14.28 62.45
CA PRO A 6 -41.08 13.16 63.33
C PRO A 6 -40.62 11.84 62.65
N HIS A 7 -40.10 10.90 63.48
CA HIS A 7 -39.65 9.51 63.15
C HIS A 7 -40.71 8.44 63.54
N PRO A 8 -40.52 7.13 63.22
CA PRO A 8 -39.75 6.15 64.04
C PRO A 8 -38.55 5.50 63.27
N ARG A 9 -38.03 4.30 63.59
CA ARG A 9 -37.26 3.80 64.79
C ARG A 9 -37.41 2.27 65.00
N GLY A 10 -36.31 1.49 64.89
CA GLY A 10 -36.21 0.05 65.24
C GLY A 10 -35.13 -0.67 64.40
N ARG A 11 -33.87 -0.93 64.79
CA ARG A 11 -33.18 -1.45 66.00
C ARG A 11 -33.29 -2.97 66.24
N ALA A 12 -32.21 -3.70 65.93
CA ALA A 12 -31.74 -4.89 66.64
C ALA A 12 -30.23 -5.06 66.41
N GLY A 13 -29.50 -5.69 67.34
CA GLY A 13 -28.06 -5.97 67.22
C GLY A 13 -27.54 -6.88 68.34
N ARG A 14 -26.33 -7.45 68.17
CA ARG A 14 -25.49 -8.22 69.12
C ARG A 14 -24.05 -8.20 68.55
N LEU A 15 -23.01 -7.84 69.33
CA LEU A 15 -22.18 -8.69 70.21
C LEU A 15 -21.52 -9.89 69.48
N LEU A 16 -20.26 -10.29 69.75
CA LEU A 16 -19.06 -9.67 70.35
C LEU A 16 -17.88 -10.68 70.19
N LEU A 17 -16.64 -10.25 70.46
CA LEU A 17 -15.40 -11.05 70.65
C LEU A 17 -14.78 -11.78 69.44
N ALA A 18 -13.45 -11.73 69.42
CA ALA A 18 -12.58 -12.55 68.58
C ALA A 18 -11.97 -13.70 69.40
N ALA A 19 -11.64 -14.80 68.73
CA ALA A 19 -10.66 -15.79 69.20
C ALA A 19 -9.92 -16.34 67.98
N ALA A 20 -8.59 -16.37 68.03
CA ALA A 20 -7.76 -16.86 66.95
C ALA A 20 -7.65 -18.40 67.00
N LEU A 21 -7.67 -19.04 65.83
CA LEU A 21 -7.24 -20.43 65.66
C LEU A 21 -6.42 -20.53 64.37
N VAL A 22 -5.16 -20.92 64.51
CA VAL A 22 -4.24 -21.16 63.41
C VAL A 22 -4.59 -22.51 62.79
N ALA A 23 -4.87 -22.53 61.48
CA ALA A 23 -4.92 -23.75 60.68
C ALA A 23 -4.04 -23.52 59.43
N ALA A 24 -3.04 -24.37 59.25
CA ALA A 24 -2.01 -24.22 58.24
C ALA A 24 -2.38 -24.85 56.89
N GLY A 25 -1.75 -24.36 55.82
CA GLY A 25 -1.41 -25.16 54.63
C GLY A 25 -2.55 -25.50 53.68
N GLY A 26 -2.80 -24.63 52.71
CA GLY A 26 -3.77 -24.89 51.64
C GLY A 26 -3.82 -23.82 50.55
N THR A 27 -2.69 -23.51 49.90
CA THR A 27 -2.68 -22.60 48.74
C THR A 27 -3.33 -23.27 47.54
N VAL A 28 -4.65 -23.10 47.40
CA VAL A 28 -5.35 -23.39 46.15
C VAL A 28 -4.89 -22.35 45.12
N ALA A 29 -4.05 -22.79 44.18
CA ALA A 29 -3.66 -21.98 43.04
C ALA A 29 -4.89 -21.77 42.14
N VAL A 30 -5.52 -20.60 42.27
CA VAL A 30 -6.54 -20.14 41.32
C VAL A 30 -5.82 -19.84 40.00
N ALA A 31 -5.78 -20.84 39.13
CA ALA A 31 -5.32 -20.66 37.76
C ALA A 31 -6.29 -19.69 37.06
N ALA A 32 -5.90 -18.42 36.96
CA ALA A 32 -6.61 -17.45 36.15
C ALA A 32 -6.53 -17.93 34.69
N ALA A 33 -7.61 -18.52 34.21
CA ALA A 33 -7.76 -18.90 32.81
C ALA A 33 -7.81 -17.61 31.98
N THR A 34 -6.64 -17.16 31.52
CA THR A 34 -6.53 -16.15 30.47
C THR A 34 -7.14 -16.76 29.22
N THR A 35 -8.43 -16.50 28.99
CA THR A 35 -9.07 -16.79 27.71
C THR A 35 -8.34 -15.98 26.67
N ALA A 36 -7.45 -16.63 25.92
CA ALA A 36 -6.82 -16.02 24.75
C ALA A 36 -7.94 -15.46 23.88
N ALA A 37 -7.86 -14.18 23.53
CA ALA A 37 -8.80 -13.60 22.58
C ALA A 37 -8.78 -14.47 21.31
N PRO A 38 -9.94 -14.84 20.75
CA PRO A 38 -9.98 -15.68 19.56
C PRO A 38 -9.12 -15.01 18.48
N ALA A 39 -8.21 -15.77 17.87
CA ALA A 39 -7.35 -15.25 16.82
C ALA A 39 -8.26 -14.71 15.71
N ARG A 40 -8.28 -13.37 15.57
CA ARG A 40 -9.08 -12.68 14.54
C ARG A 40 -8.60 -13.23 13.20
N ALA A 41 -9.51 -13.79 12.39
CA ALA A 41 -9.16 -14.32 11.09
C ALA A 41 -8.39 -13.26 10.29
N ALA A 42 -7.30 -13.65 9.62
CA ALA A 42 -6.50 -12.71 8.85
C ALA A 42 -7.39 -12.05 7.79
N VAL A 43 -7.47 -10.73 7.81
CA VAL A 43 -8.24 -9.97 6.83
C VAL A 43 -7.59 -10.14 5.46
N VAL A 44 -8.31 -10.71 4.51
CA VAL A 44 -7.86 -10.83 3.13
C VAL A 44 -8.30 -9.57 2.39
N LEU A 45 -7.35 -8.69 2.11
CA LEU A 45 -7.57 -7.50 1.30
C LEU A 45 -7.54 -7.85 -0.20
N ASN A 46 -8.34 -7.16 -1.00
CA ASN A 46 -8.42 -7.31 -2.44
C ASN A 46 -7.05 -7.02 -3.07
N ASP A 47 -6.55 -7.96 -3.87
CA ASP A 47 -5.40 -7.72 -4.75
C ASP A 47 -5.90 -6.98 -6.00
N SER A 48 -5.90 -5.64 -5.90
CA SER A 48 -6.37 -4.70 -6.91
C SER A 48 -5.60 -3.38 -6.82
N GLU A 49 -5.41 -2.73 -7.97
CA GLU A 49 -4.79 -1.40 -8.10
C GLU A 49 -5.84 -0.27 -8.17
N VAL A 50 -7.14 -0.61 -8.19
CA VAL A 50 -8.22 0.38 -8.36
C VAL A 50 -8.63 0.99 -7.02
N THR A 51 -8.66 2.32 -6.97
CA THR A 51 -9.14 3.09 -5.81
C THR A 51 -10.50 3.74 -6.11
N ALA A 52 -11.41 3.74 -5.14
CA ALA A 52 -12.59 4.61 -5.16
C ALA A 52 -12.30 5.85 -4.31
N ASN A 53 -12.29 7.04 -4.91
CA ASN A 53 -12.20 8.30 -4.18
C ASN A 53 -13.62 8.79 -3.86
N LEU A 54 -14.04 8.62 -2.61
CA LEU A 54 -15.36 9.03 -2.10
C LEU A 54 -15.21 10.39 -1.42
N TRP A 55 -15.09 11.43 -2.25
CA TRP A 55 -14.65 12.73 -1.78
C TRP A 55 -15.75 13.50 -1.04
N GLU A 56 -15.40 14.00 0.15
CA GLU A 56 -16.30 14.59 1.15
C GLU A 56 -17.49 13.71 1.62
N TRP A 57 -17.45 12.39 1.45
CA TRP A 57 -18.48 11.51 2.05
C TRP A 57 -18.29 11.38 3.57
N ASN A 58 -19.39 11.30 4.32
CA ASN A 58 -19.31 11.03 5.76
C ASN A 58 -18.88 9.57 6.04
N TRP A 59 -18.24 9.32 7.18
CA TRP A 59 -17.60 8.03 7.43
C TRP A 59 -18.59 6.85 7.55
N THR A 60 -19.82 7.10 7.99
CA THR A 60 -20.90 6.10 7.98
C THR A 60 -21.23 5.65 6.56
N SER A 61 -21.31 6.60 5.62
CA SER A 61 -21.63 6.35 4.22
C SER A 61 -20.49 5.64 3.49
N VAL A 62 -19.23 5.97 3.81
CA VAL A 62 -18.05 5.24 3.31
C VAL A 62 -18.03 3.80 3.83
N ALA A 63 -18.35 3.58 5.10
CA ALA A 63 -18.43 2.24 5.68
C ALA A 63 -19.45 1.35 4.93
N ALA A 64 -20.64 1.89 4.65
CA ALA A 64 -21.67 1.23 3.86
C ALA A 64 -21.25 1.04 2.40
N ALA A 65 -20.61 2.03 1.75
CA ALA A 65 -20.09 1.90 0.40
C ALA A 65 -19.09 0.73 0.27
N CYS A 66 -18.19 0.59 1.24
CA CYS A 66 -17.25 -0.51 1.32
C CYS A 66 -17.95 -1.89 1.32
N THR A 67 -18.95 -2.08 2.18
CA THR A 67 -19.67 -3.36 2.31
C THR A 67 -20.62 -3.65 1.15
N ASP A 68 -21.35 -2.63 0.68
CA ASP A 68 -22.44 -2.77 -0.27
C ASP A 68 -21.96 -3.04 -1.71
N HIS A 69 -20.87 -2.38 -2.12
CA HIS A 69 -20.46 -2.39 -3.52
C HIS A 69 -18.95 -2.34 -3.79
N LEU A 70 -18.14 -1.63 -3.00
CA LEU A 70 -16.71 -1.52 -3.32
C LEU A 70 -15.97 -2.85 -3.11
N GLY A 71 -16.14 -3.48 -1.95
CA GLY A 71 -15.60 -4.81 -1.66
C GLY A 71 -16.10 -5.86 -2.64
N PRO A 72 -17.43 -6.03 -2.82
CA PRO A 72 -18.01 -6.95 -3.79
C PRO A 72 -17.60 -6.72 -5.26
N ALA A 73 -17.31 -5.49 -5.68
CA ALA A 73 -16.79 -5.20 -7.02
C ALA A 73 -15.27 -5.42 -7.16
N GLY A 74 -14.55 -5.57 -6.05
CA GLY A 74 -13.12 -5.85 -6.03
C GLY A 74 -12.22 -4.62 -6.06
N TYR A 75 -12.69 -3.48 -5.55
CA TYR A 75 -11.82 -2.32 -5.33
C TYR A 75 -10.70 -2.65 -4.35
N GLY A 76 -9.49 -2.19 -4.62
CA GLY A 76 -8.30 -2.43 -3.78
C GLY A 76 -8.21 -1.47 -2.60
N ALA A 77 -8.77 -0.26 -2.75
CA ALA A 77 -8.79 0.78 -1.74
C ALA A 77 -9.99 1.74 -1.90
N VAL A 78 -10.30 2.44 -0.81
CA VAL A 78 -11.11 3.67 -0.80
C VAL A 78 -10.22 4.83 -0.34
N GLN A 79 -10.35 5.99 -0.98
CA GLN A 79 -9.76 7.26 -0.57
C GLN A 79 -10.87 8.14 0.03
N VAL A 80 -10.60 8.77 1.18
CA VAL A 80 -11.51 9.72 1.85
C VAL A 80 -10.83 11.07 2.07
N ALA A 81 -11.65 12.12 2.16
CA ALA A 81 -11.22 13.49 2.46
C ALA A 81 -10.50 13.62 3.84
N PRO A 82 -9.77 14.73 4.10
CA PRO A 82 -8.87 14.83 5.24
C PRO A 82 -9.59 14.57 6.57
N PRO A 83 -9.10 13.65 7.43
CA PRO A 83 -9.89 13.20 8.56
C PRO A 83 -9.76 14.05 9.83
N GLN A 84 -8.78 14.96 9.87
CA GLN A 84 -8.55 15.87 11.00
C GLN A 84 -9.61 16.97 11.14
N GLU A 85 -9.66 17.59 12.31
CA GLU A 85 -10.46 18.78 12.58
C GLU A 85 -9.92 19.96 11.75
N SER A 86 -10.76 20.43 10.83
CA SER A 86 -10.56 21.63 10.06
C SER A 86 -11.27 22.85 10.67
N VAL A 87 -11.02 24.04 10.13
CA VAL A 87 -11.86 25.22 10.35
C VAL A 87 -13.33 24.91 10.02
N LYS A 88 -14.23 25.66 10.66
CA LYS A 88 -15.66 25.64 10.39
C LYS A 88 -16.11 27.04 9.99
N LEU A 89 -16.56 27.21 8.74
CA LEU A 89 -16.90 28.49 8.14
C LEU A 89 -18.41 28.62 7.88
N PRO A 90 -19.25 28.89 8.91
CA PRO A 90 -20.70 29.01 8.74
C PRO A 90 -21.12 30.19 7.86
N ALA A 91 -20.23 31.17 7.66
CA ALA A 91 -20.36 32.24 6.69
C ALA A 91 -18.98 32.62 6.17
N SER A 92 -18.82 32.64 4.85
CA SER A 92 -17.63 33.11 4.13
C SER A 92 -18.05 33.88 2.87
N ALA A 93 -17.09 34.49 2.17
CA ALA A 93 -17.35 35.11 0.87
C ALA A 93 -17.84 34.10 -0.20
N ASP A 94 -17.50 32.82 -0.02
CA ASP A 94 -17.84 31.70 -0.90
C ASP A 94 -19.13 30.96 -0.50
N GLY A 95 -19.84 31.46 0.52
CA GLY A 95 -21.04 30.85 1.08
C GLY A 95 -20.77 30.15 2.43
N ALA A 96 -21.70 29.30 2.85
CA ALA A 96 -21.58 28.52 4.07
C ALA A 96 -20.84 27.20 3.81
N TYR A 97 -19.89 26.89 4.69
CA TYR A 97 -19.15 25.62 4.76
C TYR A 97 -18.49 25.16 3.43
N PRO A 98 -17.81 26.07 2.70
CA PRO A 98 -17.26 25.77 1.38
C PRO A 98 -16.35 24.55 1.43
N TRP A 99 -16.37 23.71 0.39
CA TRP A 99 -15.71 22.40 0.39
C TRP A 99 -14.23 22.44 0.80
N TYR A 100 -13.51 23.51 0.44
CA TYR A 100 -12.08 23.66 0.72
C TYR A 100 -11.78 23.85 2.21
N GLU A 101 -12.78 24.08 3.07
CA GLU A 101 -12.56 24.27 4.51
C GLU A 101 -11.87 23.06 5.15
N VAL A 102 -12.09 21.83 4.64
CA VAL A 102 -11.45 20.61 5.16
C VAL A 102 -9.94 20.56 4.94
N TYR A 103 -9.43 21.32 3.98
CA TYR A 103 -8.01 21.48 3.71
C TYR A 103 -7.35 22.55 4.61
N GLN A 104 -8.04 23.04 5.64
CA GLN A 104 -7.47 23.98 6.63
C GLN A 104 -7.47 23.37 8.05
N PRO A 105 -6.44 22.58 8.42
CA PRO A 105 -6.34 21.96 9.73
C PRO A 105 -6.25 22.99 10.87
N VAL A 106 -7.01 22.78 11.95
CA VAL A 106 -6.80 23.52 13.22
C VAL A 106 -6.29 22.61 14.34
N SER A 107 -6.53 21.31 14.23
CA SER A 107 -5.91 20.30 15.10
C SER A 107 -5.78 18.96 14.38
N TYR A 108 -5.12 17.99 15.03
CA TYR A 108 -5.07 16.61 14.58
C TYR A 108 -6.12 15.71 15.29
N LYS A 109 -7.15 16.30 15.92
CA LYS A 109 -8.29 15.54 16.44
C LYS A 109 -9.09 14.97 15.27
N LEU A 110 -9.56 13.72 15.40
CA LEU A 110 -10.51 13.14 14.46
C LEU A 110 -11.96 13.47 14.89
N ASP A 111 -12.31 14.74 14.88
CA ASP A 111 -13.70 15.20 14.99
C ASP A 111 -13.88 16.34 13.98
N SER A 112 -14.41 15.95 12.82
CA SER A 112 -14.44 16.74 11.60
C SER A 112 -15.88 16.87 11.09
N ARG A 113 -16.08 17.52 9.95
CA ARG A 113 -17.39 17.59 9.30
C ARG A 113 -17.94 16.22 8.88
N PHE A 114 -17.10 15.17 8.82
CA PHE A 114 -17.47 13.81 8.39
C PHE A 114 -17.87 12.87 9.55
N GLY A 115 -17.62 13.26 10.80
CA GLY A 115 -17.93 12.46 11.98
C GLY A 115 -16.89 12.60 13.09
N ASN A 116 -16.89 11.64 14.02
CA ASN A 116 -15.92 11.54 15.12
C ASN A 116 -15.00 10.30 15.01
N ARG A 117 -13.96 10.24 15.85
CA ARG A 117 -12.92 9.20 15.86
C ARG A 117 -13.47 7.77 15.89
N GLN A 118 -14.57 7.53 16.59
CA GLN A 118 -15.21 6.23 16.66
C GLN A 118 -15.84 5.85 15.30
N GLN A 119 -16.48 6.81 14.62
CA GLN A 119 -17.02 6.62 13.28
C GLN A 119 -15.91 6.40 12.24
N PHE A 120 -14.80 7.14 12.33
CA PHE A 120 -13.63 6.89 11.49
C PHE A 120 -13.07 5.48 11.67
N ALA A 121 -12.82 5.06 12.92
CA ALA A 121 -12.34 3.72 13.23
C ALA A 121 -13.33 2.62 12.80
N ALA A 122 -14.64 2.86 12.93
CA ALA A 122 -15.68 1.94 12.44
C ALA A 122 -15.66 1.81 10.92
N MET A 123 -15.48 2.92 10.19
CA MET A 123 -15.33 2.94 8.74
C MET A 123 -14.10 2.13 8.28
N VAL A 124 -12.94 2.33 8.92
CA VAL A 124 -11.73 1.56 8.59
C VAL A 124 -11.95 0.06 8.81
N ASN A 125 -12.53 -0.33 9.96
CA ASN A 125 -12.85 -1.74 10.23
C ASN A 125 -13.86 -2.33 9.23
N ALA A 126 -14.86 -1.56 8.78
CA ALA A 126 -15.85 -2.00 7.80
C ALA A 126 -15.24 -2.18 6.41
N CYS A 127 -14.39 -1.25 5.98
CA CYS A 127 -13.67 -1.35 4.70
C CYS A 127 -12.71 -2.53 4.69
N HIS A 128 -11.91 -2.71 5.73
CA HIS A 128 -11.06 -3.90 5.89
C HIS A 128 -11.87 -5.19 5.87
N ALA A 129 -13.00 -5.26 6.58
CA ALA A 129 -13.88 -6.43 6.56
C ALA A 129 -14.47 -6.70 5.16
N ALA A 130 -14.61 -5.70 4.30
CA ALA A 130 -15.00 -5.83 2.90
C ALA A 130 -13.82 -6.06 1.93
N GLY A 131 -12.60 -6.25 2.44
CA GLY A 131 -11.37 -6.43 1.64
C GLY A 131 -10.79 -5.13 1.06
N VAL A 132 -11.31 -3.97 1.45
CA VAL A 132 -10.94 -2.66 0.88
C VAL A 132 -9.98 -1.93 1.83
N ARG A 133 -8.82 -1.50 1.33
CA ARG A 133 -7.88 -0.64 2.07
C ARG A 133 -8.43 0.75 2.30
N VAL A 134 -8.00 1.44 3.34
CA VAL A 134 -8.33 2.86 3.54
C VAL A 134 -7.11 3.74 3.29
N TYR A 135 -7.20 4.57 2.27
CA TYR A 135 -6.33 5.72 2.06
C TYR A 135 -7.05 6.99 2.54
N VAL A 136 -6.29 7.94 3.09
CA VAL A 136 -6.84 9.23 3.52
C VAL A 136 -6.09 10.37 2.86
N ASP A 137 -6.80 11.46 2.59
CA ASP A 137 -6.14 12.73 2.32
C ASP A 137 -5.40 13.21 3.57
N ALA A 138 -4.17 13.67 3.39
CA ALA A 138 -3.31 14.16 4.47
C ALA A 138 -2.78 15.55 4.15
N VAL A 139 -3.22 16.54 4.91
CA VAL A 139 -2.69 17.91 4.86
C VAL A 139 -1.55 18.02 5.86
N VAL A 140 -0.33 18.13 5.33
CA VAL A 140 0.91 18.15 6.13
C VAL A 140 1.83 19.33 5.79
N ASN A 141 1.44 20.15 4.82
CA ASN A 141 2.14 21.36 4.43
C ASN A 141 1.87 22.52 5.38
N HIS A 142 0.60 22.72 5.76
CA HIS A 142 0.15 23.94 6.42
C HIS A 142 -0.94 23.66 7.46
N MET A 143 -1.26 24.69 8.24
CA MET A 143 -2.43 24.79 9.11
C MET A 143 -3.35 25.93 8.61
N ALA A 144 -4.54 26.06 9.20
CA ALA A 144 -5.56 27.04 8.83
C ALA A 144 -5.08 28.51 8.83
N GLY A 145 -5.16 29.18 7.68
CA GLY A 145 -4.50 30.47 7.46
C GLY A 145 -4.91 31.63 8.39
N THR A 146 -4.03 32.62 8.47
CA THR A 146 -4.25 33.87 9.24
C THR A 146 -5.33 34.77 8.61
N ASN A 147 -5.73 34.47 7.39
CA ASN A 147 -6.85 35.05 6.65
C ASN A 147 -8.23 34.63 7.17
N ASN A 148 -8.33 33.65 8.08
CA ASN A 148 -9.59 33.28 8.73
C ASN A 148 -10.10 34.40 9.66
N PRO A 149 -11.44 34.64 9.75
CA PRO A 149 -12.01 35.64 10.64
C PRO A 149 -11.61 35.44 12.11
N ALA A 150 -11.39 36.54 12.84
CA ALA A 150 -11.08 36.48 14.26
C ALA A 150 -12.17 35.74 15.05
N GLY A 151 -11.77 34.76 15.87
CA GLY A 151 -12.69 33.91 16.64
C GLY A 151 -13.25 32.70 15.86
N THR A 152 -12.79 32.47 14.63
CA THR A 152 -13.01 31.19 13.92
C THR A 152 -12.50 30.01 14.75
N ARG A 153 -13.22 28.89 14.66
CA ARG A 153 -12.93 27.66 15.40
C ARG A 153 -13.03 26.46 14.49
N GLY A 154 -12.48 25.33 14.92
CA GLY A 154 -12.70 24.06 14.25
C GLY A 154 -14.04 23.39 14.57
N TYR A 155 -14.30 22.30 13.86
CA TYR A 155 -15.51 21.47 14.03
C TYR A 155 -15.66 20.85 15.43
N ALA A 156 -14.56 20.63 16.16
CA ALA A 156 -14.53 20.17 17.55
C ALA A 156 -14.40 21.33 18.56
N GLY A 157 -14.62 22.57 18.10
CA GLY A 157 -14.57 23.79 18.90
C GLY A 157 -13.16 24.32 19.19
N THR A 158 -12.11 23.73 18.59
CA THR A 158 -10.72 24.14 18.84
C THR A 158 -10.48 25.58 18.44
N GLU A 159 -9.79 26.32 19.32
CA GLU A 159 -9.29 27.67 19.09
C GLU A 159 -7.92 27.64 18.42
N PHE A 160 -7.70 28.58 17.50
CA PHE A 160 -6.42 28.91 16.90
C PHE A 160 -6.37 30.42 16.66
N SER A 161 -5.18 30.99 16.54
CA SER A 161 -5.01 32.41 16.20
C SER A 161 -3.61 32.68 15.69
N GLY A 162 -3.48 33.29 14.51
CA GLY A 162 -2.18 33.48 13.86
C GLY A 162 -1.46 32.14 13.68
N TYR A 163 -0.22 32.05 14.16
CA TYR A 163 0.58 30.83 14.16
C TYR A 163 0.42 29.97 15.43
N SER A 164 -0.62 30.21 16.25
CA SER A 164 -0.87 29.47 17.50
C SER A 164 -1.96 28.41 17.34
N TYR A 165 -1.56 27.13 17.47
CA TYR A 165 -2.44 25.95 17.40
C TYR A 165 -2.21 25.07 18.64
N PRO A 166 -2.79 25.46 19.80
CA PRO A 166 -2.48 24.84 21.10
C PRO A 166 -2.91 23.37 21.21
N ALA A 167 -3.78 22.88 20.31
CA ALA A 167 -4.18 21.48 20.25
C ALA A 167 -3.13 20.54 19.60
N VAL A 168 -2.17 21.08 18.84
CA VAL A 168 -1.03 20.35 18.24
C VAL A 168 0.31 20.78 18.90
N PRO A 169 0.21 21.42 20.07
CA PRO A 169 1.05 22.56 20.47
C PRO A 169 2.02 23.09 19.40
N TYR A 170 1.49 23.69 18.32
CA TYR A 170 2.29 24.54 17.43
C TYR A 170 2.22 26.02 17.88
N GLY A 171 3.33 26.74 17.74
CA GLY A 171 3.41 28.20 17.89
C GLY A 171 4.30 28.82 16.81
N ASP A 172 4.51 30.13 16.83
CA ASP A 172 5.24 30.90 15.79
C ASP A 172 6.56 30.28 15.30
N GLY A 173 7.29 29.58 16.16
CA GLY A 173 8.56 28.93 15.82
C GLY A 173 8.41 27.65 14.99
N ASP A 174 7.21 27.09 14.84
CA ASP A 174 6.92 25.88 14.06
C ASP A 174 6.51 26.20 12.60
N PHE A 175 6.49 27.47 12.20
CA PHE A 175 6.03 27.93 10.86
C PHE A 175 7.10 28.70 10.09
N HIS A 176 6.94 28.75 8.76
CA HIS A 176 7.58 29.73 7.91
C HIS A 176 6.94 31.10 8.12
N ARG A 177 7.76 32.15 8.24
CA ARG A 177 7.30 33.52 8.55
C ARG A 177 7.87 34.56 7.57
N PRO A 178 7.10 35.61 7.23
CA PRO A 178 7.55 36.72 6.40
C PRO A 178 8.91 37.30 6.84
N GLY A 179 9.88 37.35 5.92
CA GLY A 179 11.19 37.96 6.16
C GLY A 179 12.10 37.25 7.17
N ASP A 180 11.74 36.04 7.62
CA ASP A 180 12.55 35.18 8.48
C ASP A 180 13.11 34.02 7.65
N ASN A 181 12.38 32.92 7.57
CA ASN A 181 12.66 31.73 6.76
C ASN A 181 11.85 31.67 5.45
N CYS A 182 10.82 32.51 5.27
CA CYS A 182 10.25 32.80 3.93
C CYS A 182 11.04 33.94 3.26
N PRO A 183 11.62 33.75 2.05
CA PRO A 183 12.40 34.80 1.36
C PRO A 183 11.59 35.97 0.79
N THR A 184 10.31 36.12 1.16
CA THR A 184 9.41 37.20 0.71
C THR A 184 8.66 37.82 1.89
N GLY A 185 7.72 38.72 1.61
CA GLY A 185 6.74 39.22 2.58
C GLY A 185 5.69 38.20 3.05
N GLY A 186 5.89 36.90 2.83
CA GLY A 186 5.03 35.81 3.32
C GLY A 186 4.47 34.92 2.22
N ALA A 187 4.15 35.49 1.06
CA ALA A 187 3.50 34.79 -0.05
C ALA A 187 4.48 34.36 -1.16
N ILE A 188 4.10 33.32 -1.90
CA ILE A 188 4.79 32.87 -3.12
C ILE A 188 4.56 33.91 -4.24
N ASN A 189 5.62 34.56 -4.71
CA ASN A 189 5.58 35.51 -5.83
C ASN A 189 6.09 34.91 -7.14
N ASP A 190 7.08 34.00 -7.05
CA ASP A 190 7.62 33.24 -8.18
C ASP A 190 7.38 31.74 -7.97
N TRP A 191 6.43 31.20 -8.71
CA TRP A 191 6.03 29.78 -8.69
C TRP A 191 7.06 28.83 -9.31
N ASN A 192 8.19 29.33 -9.80
CA ASN A 192 9.34 28.54 -10.25
C ASN A 192 10.53 28.63 -9.29
N ASN A 193 10.47 29.47 -8.27
CA ASN A 193 11.51 29.57 -7.25
C ASN A 193 11.26 28.54 -6.14
N GLU A 194 12.10 27.50 -6.08
CA GLU A 194 11.95 26.41 -5.10
C GLU A 194 11.94 26.92 -3.65
N ALA A 195 12.76 27.91 -3.31
CA ALA A 195 12.80 28.47 -1.95
C ALA A 195 11.56 29.32 -1.60
N GLN A 196 10.84 29.89 -2.57
CA GLN A 196 9.54 30.49 -2.29
C GLN A 196 8.46 29.40 -2.20
N VAL A 197 8.43 28.50 -3.17
CA VAL A 197 7.40 27.47 -3.28
C VAL A 197 7.38 26.53 -2.07
N THR A 198 8.54 26.22 -1.47
CA THR A 198 8.67 25.28 -0.33
C THR A 198 8.85 25.92 1.05
N SER A 199 8.83 27.25 1.16
CA SER A 199 9.09 27.95 2.43
C SER A 199 8.29 29.25 2.60
N CYS A 200 7.19 29.45 1.86
CA CYS A 200 6.28 30.60 1.97
C CYS A 200 4.82 30.14 1.85
N GLU A 201 3.91 30.94 2.42
CA GLU A 201 2.49 30.58 2.56
C GLU A 201 1.78 30.38 1.22
N LEU A 202 1.31 29.15 0.99
CA LEU A 202 0.34 28.83 -0.05
C LEU A 202 -1.01 29.47 0.32
N LEU A 203 -1.46 30.47 -0.43
CA LEU A 203 -2.76 31.13 -0.26
C LEU A 203 -3.01 31.69 1.17
N SER A 204 -1.96 32.17 1.84
CA SER A 204 -1.98 32.64 3.25
C SER A 204 -2.33 31.56 4.29
N LEU A 205 -2.21 30.28 3.93
CA LEU A 205 -2.28 29.16 4.87
C LEU A 205 -0.95 29.07 5.63
N SER A 206 -1.03 28.88 6.96
CA SER A 206 0.16 28.94 7.83
C SER A 206 1.10 27.77 7.57
N ASP A 207 2.19 28.06 6.87
CA ASP A 207 3.09 27.06 6.29
C ASP A 207 4.05 26.46 7.33
N LEU A 208 4.05 25.13 7.48
CA LEU A 208 4.79 24.43 8.54
C LEU A 208 6.29 24.38 8.23
N TYR A 209 7.13 24.71 9.20
CA TYR A 209 8.58 24.72 9.04
C TYR A 209 9.17 23.30 9.11
N THR A 210 8.92 22.49 8.08
CA THR A 210 9.21 21.04 8.04
C THR A 210 10.69 20.69 8.15
N GLU A 211 11.60 21.62 7.91
CA GLU A 211 13.03 21.49 8.19
C GLU A 211 13.27 21.14 9.68
N LYS A 212 12.41 21.61 10.59
CA LYS A 212 12.49 21.30 12.02
C LYS A 212 12.01 19.88 12.30
N GLU A 213 12.89 19.08 12.92
CA GLU A 213 12.54 17.73 13.37
C GLU A 213 11.33 17.69 14.32
N ALA A 214 11.16 18.71 15.18
CA ALA A 214 9.99 18.80 16.06
C ALA A 214 8.66 18.87 15.29
N VAL A 215 8.62 19.58 14.15
CA VAL A 215 7.47 19.68 13.25
C VAL A 215 7.23 18.32 12.56
N ARG A 216 8.29 17.74 11.97
CA ARG A 216 8.20 16.40 11.34
C ARG A 216 7.76 15.30 12.30
N ASN A 217 8.17 15.38 13.57
CA ASN A 217 7.74 14.43 14.61
C ASN A 217 6.26 14.60 14.95
N LYS A 218 5.72 15.83 15.03
CA LYS A 218 4.28 16.07 15.24
C LYS A 218 3.45 15.57 14.06
N ILE A 219 3.87 15.85 12.82
CA ILE A 219 3.23 15.34 11.59
C ILE A 219 3.27 13.79 11.57
N ALA A 220 4.44 13.19 11.76
CA ALA A 220 4.58 11.74 11.75
C ALA A 220 3.80 11.06 12.87
N ALA A 221 3.66 11.68 14.05
CA ALA A 221 2.82 11.18 15.13
C ALA A 221 1.33 11.14 14.74
N TYR A 222 0.82 12.17 14.05
CA TYR A 222 -0.54 12.19 13.51
C TYR A 222 -0.77 11.10 12.45
N LEU A 223 0.12 10.98 11.47
CA LEU A 223 0.02 9.94 10.44
C LEU A 223 0.16 8.53 11.04
N ASN A 224 0.98 8.36 12.08
CA ASN A 224 1.11 7.09 12.82
C ASN A 224 -0.11 6.76 13.68
N ASP A 225 -0.83 7.76 14.19
CA ASP A 225 -2.11 7.57 14.88
C ASP A 225 -3.18 7.05 13.91
N LEU A 226 -3.24 7.63 12.70
CA LEU A 226 -4.09 7.14 11.61
C LEU A 226 -3.73 5.70 11.18
N ILE A 227 -2.44 5.39 11.01
CA ILE A 227 -1.98 4.01 10.75
C ILE A 227 -2.40 3.07 11.89
N GLY A 228 -2.30 3.52 13.15
CA GLY A 228 -2.73 2.76 14.33
C GLY A 228 -4.24 2.46 14.38
N LEU A 229 -5.06 3.29 13.73
CA LEU A 229 -6.49 3.03 13.50
C LEU A 229 -6.76 2.11 12.30
N GLY A 230 -5.74 1.81 11.49
CA GLY A 230 -5.79 0.92 10.33
C GLY A 230 -5.65 1.59 8.97
N VAL A 231 -5.26 2.86 8.88
CA VAL A 231 -5.00 3.50 7.57
C VAL A 231 -3.84 2.82 6.84
N ASP A 232 -4.04 2.52 5.56
CA ASP A 232 -3.12 1.75 4.71
C ASP A 232 -2.26 2.63 3.78
N GLY A 233 -2.56 3.93 3.70
CA GLY A 233 -1.89 4.87 2.82
C GLY A 233 -2.48 6.28 2.82
N PHE A 234 -1.85 7.17 2.07
CA PHE A 234 -2.15 8.59 2.06
C PHE A 234 -2.16 9.17 0.64
N ARG A 235 -3.17 9.98 0.29
CA ARG A 235 -3.03 11.03 -0.73
C ARG A 235 -2.54 12.28 0.01
N VAL A 236 -1.32 12.70 -0.25
CA VAL A 236 -0.76 13.85 0.46
C VAL A 236 -0.99 15.11 -0.36
N ASP A 237 -1.68 16.06 0.27
CA ASP A 237 -2.02 17.38 -0.24
C ASP A 237 -0.76 18.24 -0.44
N ALA A 238 -0.75 19.07 -1.49
CA ALA A 238 0.22 20.14 -1.72
C ALA A 238 1.72 19.78 -1.56
N VAL A 239 2.15 18.53 -1.80
CA VAL A 239 3.54 18.07 -1.55
C VAL A 239 4.60 18.89 -2.29
N LYS A 240 4.25 19.53 -3.42
CA LYS A 240 5.10 20.51 -4.12
C LYS A 240 5.62 21.63 -3.22
N HIS A 241 4.84 22.00 -2.20
CA HIS A 241 5.10 23.08 -1.26
C HIS A 241 5.90 22.64 -0.02
N ILE A 242 6.31 21.37 0.03
CA ILE A 242 7.19 20.82 1.07
C ILE A 242 8.54 20.51 0.42
N ARG A 243 9.65 20.74 1.13
CA ARG A 243 10.97 20.27 0.68
C ARG A 243 10.96 18.75 0.55
N LYS A 244 11.41 18.23 -0.60
CA LYS A 244 11.42 16.80 -0.93
C LYS A 244 12.08 15.93 0.15
N ASP A 245 13.20 16.40 0.71
CA ASP A 245 13.96 15.68 1.74
C ASP A 245 13.26 15.71 3.11
N ASP A 246 12.54 16.79 3.42
CA ASP A 246 11.77 16.88 4.66
C ASP A 246 10.51 16.03 4.61
N PHE A 247 9.85 15.97 3.46
CA PHE A 247 8.76 15.01 3.22
C PHE A 247 9.28 13.55 3.27
N ALA A 248 10.42 13.26 2.65
CA ALA A 248 11.06 11.94 2.75
C ALA A 248 11.38 11.56 4.21
N ALA A 249 11.83 12.52 5.03
CA ALA A 249 12.10 12.32 6.45
C ALA A 249 10.82 12.14 7.29
N ILE A 250 9.70 12.79 6.94
CA ILE A 250 8.37 12.49 7.53
C ILE A 250 7.98 11.07 7.21
N LEU A 251 8.05 10.66 5.93
CA LEU A 251 7.74 9.29 5.51
C LEU A 251 8.63 8.28 6.25
N GLY A 252 9.93 8.54 6.40
CA GLY A 252 10.87 7.67 7.11
C GLY A 252 10.52 7.41 8.58
N LYS A 253 9.73 8.27 9.21
CA LYS A 253 9.23 8.13 10.59
C LYS A 253 7.90 7.37 10.71
N LEU A 254 7.29 6.95 9.58
CA LEU A 254 6.02 6.23 9.59
C LEU A 254 6.17 4.74 9.94
N ASN A 255 5.21 4.24 10.72
CA ASN A 255 5.01 2.84 11.01
C ASN A 255 4.60 2.06 9.75
N ASN A 256 4.70 0.73 9.82
CA ASN A 256 4.05 -0.14 8.85
C ASN A 256 2.54 -0.25 9.14
N THR A 257 1.75 -0.52 8.10
CA THR A 257 0.29 -0.67 8.17
C THR A 257 -0.10 -1.87 9.04
N VAL A 258 -1.20 -1.74 9.78
CA VAL A 258 -1.61 -2.73 10.79
C VAL A 258 -2.04 -4.06 10.16
N VAL A 259 -2.67 -4.03 8.98
CA VAL A 259 -3.21 -5.25 8.34
C VAL A 259 -2.14 -6.01 7.54
N GLU A 260 -1.29 -5.31 6.81
CA GLU A 260 -0.33 -5.93 5.87
C GLU A 260 1.12 -5.89 6.35
N GLY A 261 1.43 -5.22 7.47
CA GLY A 261 2.77 -5.18 8.05
C GLY A 261 3.83 -4.53 7.16
N ARG A 262 3.41 -3.74 6.15
CA ARG A 262 4.26 -3.10 5.14
C ARG A 262 4.17 -1.58 5.22
N ARG A 263 5.05 -0.88 4.51
CA ARG A 263 5.02 0.58 4.42
C ARG A 263 3.68 1.08 3.84
N PRO A 264 3.12 2.20 4.35
CA PRO A 264 1.88 2.77 3.83
C PRO A 264 2.07 3.19 2.37
N TYR A 265 0.99 3.10 1.58
CA TYR A 265 0.99 3.63 0.22
C TYR A 265 1.00 5.17 0.25
N VAL A 266 1.62 5.81 -0.75
CA VAL A 266 1.69 7.28 -0.86
C VAL A 266 1.41 7.67 -2.31
N ALA A 267 0.41 8.53 -2.49
CA ALA A 267 0.16 9.30 -3.70
C ALA A 267 0.36 10.80 -3.38
N GLN A 268 1.18 11.50 -4.14
CA GLN A 268 1.59 12.87 -3.87
C GLN A 268 0.94 13.84 -4.84
N GLU A 269 0.34 14.91 -4.31
CA GLU A 269 -0.10 16.01 -5.15
C GLU A 269 1.05 16.96 -5.48
N ILE A 270 1.47 16.91 -6.74
CA ILE A 270 2.37 17.89 -7.33
C ILE A 270 1.58 18.64 -8.41
N PHE A 271 0.74 19.61 -7.98
CA PHE A 271 -0.11 20.38 -8.88
C PHE A 271 0.70 21.03 -10.01
N ASP A 272 0.19 21.02 -11.24
CA ASP A 272 0.98 21.35 -12.43
C ASP A 272 1.24 22.87 -12.62
N GLY A 273 1.88 23.23 -13.74
CA GLY A 273 2.15 24.62 -14.13
C GLY A 273 3.56 25.17 -13.82
N ALA A 274 4.41 24.45 -13.09
CA ALA A 274 5.81 24.84 -12.90
C ALA A 274 6.67 24.48 -14.14
N SER A 275 7.50 25.40 -14.61
CA SER A 275 8.53 25.16 -15.64
C SER A 275 9.87 24.72 -15.05
N ASN A 276 10.14 25.00 -13.77
CA ASN A 276 11.30 24.48 -13.05
C ASN A 276 11.18 22.95 -12.85
N PRO A 277 12.09 22.12 -13.41
CA PRO A 277 12.02 20.66 -13.27
C PRO A 277 12.09 20.15 -11.84
N ALA A 278 12.69 20.91 -10.91
CA ALA A 278 12.76 20.54 -9.49
C ALA A 278 11.39 20.55 -8.78
N LEU A 279 10.42 21.29 -9.33
CA LEU A 279 9.06 21.47 -8.81
C LEU A 279 8.00 20.70 -9.64
N GLN A 280 8.41 19.92 -10.64
CA GLN A 280 7.55 19.08 -11.46
C GLN A 280 7.41 17.68 -10.86
N ALA A 281 6.27 17.01 -11.13
CA ALA A 281 5.93 15.71 -10.54
C ALA A 281 7.03 14.63 -10.68
N ARG A 282 7.77 14.63 -11.80
CA ARG A 282 8.93 13.74 -12.02
C ARG A 282 10.01 13.81 -10.93
N ALA A 283 10.18 14.96 -10.27
CA ALA A 283 11.16 15.12 -9.20
C ALA A 283 10.75 14.48 -7.86
N TYR A 284 9.48 14.07 -7.72
CA TYR A 284 8.91 13.57 -6.45
C TYR A 284 8.67 12.05 -6.45
N ILE A 285 8.84 11.35 -7.59
CA ILE A 285 8.56 9.90 -7.72
C ILE A 285 9.39 8.99 -6.79
N GLY A 286 10.46 9.52 -6.18
CA GLY A 286 11.24 8.80 -5.15
C GLY A 286 10.52 8.63 -3.82
N ASN A 287 9.51 9.46 -3.54
CA ASN A 287 8.76 9.47 -2.27
C ASN A 287 7.40 8.72 -2.34
N GLY A 288 7.00 8.28 -3.53
CA GLY A 288 5.70 7.65 -3.78
C GLY A 288 5.21 7.92 -5.20
N ASP A 289 4.00 7.48 -5.52
CA ASP A 289 3.38 7.84 -6.79
C ASP A 289 2.97 9.31 -6.79
N VAL A 290 2.75 9.89 -7.97
CA VAL A 290 2.28 11.28 -8.14
C VAL A 290 0.92 11.32 -8.84
N LEU A 291 0.10 12.32 -8.54
CA LEU A 291 -1.15 12.57 -9.28
C LEU A 291 -0.82 13.02 -10.72
N ASP A 292 -1.48 12.43 -11.72
CA ASP A 292 -1.25 12.72 -13.15
C ASP A 292 -2.35 13.64 -13.72
N PHE A 293 -2.12 14.94 -13.61
CA PHE A 293 -2.98 16.00 -14.12
C PHE A 293 -2.92 16.10 -15.64
N ALA A 294 -1.74 15.87 -16.23
CA ALA A 294 -1.54 15.84 -17.67
C ALA A 294 -2.36 14.71 -18.32
N TYR A 295 -2.41 13.52 -17.71
CA TYR A 295 -3.28 12.43 -18.15
C TYR A 295 -4.76 12.83 -18.12
N ALA A 296 -5.26 13.38 -17.01
CA ALA A 296 -6.67 13.80 -16.89
C ALA A 296 -7.07 14.84 -17.97
N LYS A 297 -6.20 15.81 -18.24
CA LYS A 297 -6.38 16.83 -19.30
C LYS A 297 -6.35 16.19 -20.70
N GLY A 298 -5.41 15.27 -20.95
CA GLY A 298 -5.31 14.52 -22.21
C GLY A 298 -6.53 13.62 -22.48
N ILE A 299 -7.05 12.95 -21.45
CA ILE A 299 -8.30 12.17 -21.51
C ILE A 299 -9.48 13.05 -21.93
N ARG A 300 -9.66 14.22 -21.29
CA ARG A 300 -10.67 15.20 -21.71
C ARG A 300 -10.51 15.60 -23.18
N SER A 301 -9.30 15.93 -23.62
CA SER A 301 -9.02 16.30 -25.01
C SER A 301 -9.33 15.18 -26.01
N ALA A 302 -9.15 13.92 -25.63
CA ALA A 302 -9.48 12.78 -26.48
C ALA A 302 -11.00 12.58 -26.62
N PHE A 303 -11.76 12.57 -25.51
CA PHE A 303 -13.22 12.37 -25.55
C PHE A 303 -13.98 13.59 -26.11
N GLN A 304 -13.48 14.81 -25.96
CA GLN A 304 -14.07 15.99 -26.60
C GLN A 304 -13.60 16.21 -28.06
N GLY A 305 -12.89 15.24 -28.66
CA GLY A 305 -12.30 15.37 -29.98
C GLY A 305 -12.38 14.08 -30.80
N SER A 306 -11.52 13.12 -30.49
CA SER A 306 -11.46 11.83 -31.18
C SER A 306 -10.76 10.81 -30.29
N ILE A 307 -11.50 9.84 -29.75
CA ILE A 307 -10.94 8.79 -28.88
C ILE A 307 -9.92 7.86 -29.59
N SER A 308 -9.82 7.89 -30.93
CA SER A 308 -8.70 7.26 -31.63
C SER A 308 -7.32 7.79 -31.22
N ALA A 309 -7.23 9.02 -30.68
CA ALA A 309 -6.00 9.59 -30.14
C ALA A 309 -5.47 8.84 -28.91
N LEU A 310 -6.32 8.06 -28.22
CA LEU A 310 -5.96 7.25 -27.05
C LEU A 310 -4.96 6.11 -27.38
N ALA A 311 -4.80 5.75 -28.66
CA ALA A 311 -3.71 4.88 -29.11
C ALA A 311 -2.32 5.44 -28.76
N ASN A 312 -2.21 6.77 -28.64
CA ASN A 312 -0.96 7.49 -28.49
C ASN A 312 -0.67 7.98 -27.06
N VAL A 313 -1.41 7.51 -26.03
CA VAL A 313 -1.16 7.84 -24.61
C VAL A 313 0.34 7.72 -24.21
N PRO A 314 1.12 6.70 -24.65
CA PRO A 314 2.54 6.60 -24.28
C PRO A 314 3.42 7.72 -24.85
N ASN A 315 2.93 8.45 -25.85
CA ASN A 315 3.60 9.59 -26.50
C ASN A 315 3.11 10.94 -25.96
N TRP A 316 2.17 10.97 -25.01
CA TRP A 316 1.71 12.20 -24.37
C TRP A 316 2.78 12.76 -23.43
N ASN A 317 2.79 14.08 -23.24
CA ASN A 317 3.65 14.74 -22.25
C ASN A 317 3.06 14.59 -20.84
N LEU A 318 3.14 13.38 -20.30
CA LEU A 318 2.57 12.98 -18.99
C LEU A 318 3.43 13.46 -17.82
N ASP A 319 2.82 13.63 -16.65
CA ASP A 319 3.48 14.18 -15.47
C ASP A 319 4.59 13.28 -14.92
N ALA A 320 4.46 11.96 -15.05
CA ALA A 320 5.50 10.99 -14.73
C ALA A 320 5.31 9.67 -15.52
N PRO A 321 6.28 8.72 -15.50
CA PRO A 321 6.09 7.41 -16.09
C PRO A 321 4.91 6.66 -15.48
N GLY A 322 4.13 5.94 -16.29
CA GLY A 322 2.89 5.27 -15.87
C GLY A 322 3.03 4.19 -14.78
N ALA A 323 4.25 3.81 -14.38
CA ALA A 323 4.49 2.94 -13.22
C ALA A 323 4.51 3.69 -11.87
N ASN A 324 4.53 5.03 -11.90
CA ASN A 324 4.76 5.92 -10.75
C ASN A 324 3.62 6.95 -10.56
N VAL A 325 2.42 6.66 -11.07
CA VAL A 325 1.30 7.61 -11.03
C VAL A 325 0.03 7.03 -10.45
N PHE A 326 -0.67 7.89 -9.70
CA PHE A 326 -2.07 7.71 -9.33
C PHE A 326 -2.91 8.40 -10.42
N SER A 327 -3.49 7.59 -11.31
CA SER A 327 -4.16 8.09 -12.52
C SER A 327 -5.63 8.39 -12.26
N MET A 328 -6.12 9.47 -12.86
CA MET A 328 -7.45 10.00 -12.61
C MET A 328 -8.06 10.59 -13.89
N VAL A 329 -9.38 10.52 -14.00
CA VAL A 329 -10.14 11.28 -15.01
C VAL A 329 -10.47 12.69 -14.50
N THR A 330 -10.62 12.85 -13.19
CA THR A 330 -11.01 14.10 -12.53
C THR A 330 -10.65 14.07 -11.03
N ASN A 331 -10.68 15.24 -10.38
CA ASN A 331 -10.51 15.42 -8.94
C ASN A 331 -11.28 16.67 -8.45
N HIS A 332 -11.23 16.97 -7.15
CA HIS A 332 -11.97 18.08 -6.55
C HIS A 332 -11.56 19.47 -7.05
N ASP A 333 -10.27 19.69 -7.29
CA ASP A 333 -9.75 20.99 -7.75
C ASP A 333 -10.20 21.29 -9.17
N LEU A 334 -10.10 20.31 -10.07
CA LEU A 334 -10.27 20.54 -11.49
C LEU A 334 -11.69 20.26 -12.01
N GLU A 335 -12.52 19.46 -11.32
CA GLU A 335 -13.87 19.10 -11.80
C GLU A 335 -14.77 20.32 -12.06
N ARG A 336 -14.48 21.44 -11.38
CA ARG A 336 -15.25 22.70 -11.41
C ARG A 336 -14.70 23.73 -12.39
N ASP A 337 -13.45 23.59 -12.82
CA ASP A 337 -12.73 24.56 -13.64
C ASP A 337 -12.81 24.25 -15.15
N GLY A 338 -13.48 23.15 -15.53
CA GLY A 338 -13.75 22.79 -16.93
C GLY A 338 -12.55 22.29 -17.74
N VAL A 339 -11.39 22.12 -17.09
CA VAL A 339 -10.12 21.67 -17.68
C VAL A 339 -9.92 20.15 -17.66
N VAL A 340 -10.74 19.41 -16.91
CA VAL A 340 -10.89 17.95 -16.94
C VAL A 340 -12.37 17.59 -17.23
N LEU A 341 -12.68 16.30 -17.39
CA LEU A 341 -14.08 15.85 -17.44
C LEU A 341 -14.68 15.83 -16.03
N SER A 342 -16.00 15.97 -15.92
CA SER A 342 -16.74 15.69 -14.68
C SER A 342 -18.10 15.08 -15.00
N TYR A 343 -18.91 14.77 -13.99
CA TYR A 343 -20.26 14.20 -14.18
C TYR A 343 -21.15 15.03 -15.13
N LYS A 344 -20.86 16.33 -15.30
CA LYS A 344 -21.56 17.24 -16.22
C LYS A 344 -21.29 16.95 -17.70
N ASN A 345 -20.25 16.17 -18.02
CA ASN A 345 -19.95 15.72 -19.38
C ASN A 345 -20.70 14.45 -19.79
N GLY A 346 -21.59 13.90 -18.94
CA GLY A 346 -22.47 12.80 -19.32
C GLY A 346 -21.71 11.53 -19.70
N THR A 347 -21.97 11.00 -20.90
CA THR A 347 -21.39 9.74 -21.39
C THR A 347 -19.88 9.80 -21.52
N ASP A 348 -19.31 10.92 -21.97
CA ASP A 348 -17.86 11.13 -22.11
C ASP A 348 -17.12 10.82 -20.81
N TYR A 349 -17.67 11.27 -19.67
CA TYR A 349 -17.09 11.02 -18.34
C TYR A 349 -17.16 9.54 -17.94
N VAL A 350 -18.24 8.85 -18.28
CA VAL A 350 -18.40 7.41 -18.01
C VAL A 350 -17.43 6.59 -18.87
N LEU A 351 -17.37 6.86 -20.17
CA LEU A 351 -16.49 6.17 -21.11
C LEU A 351 -15.01 6.45 -20.82
N ALA A 352 -14.66 7.67 -20.40
CA ALA A 352 -13.32 8.01 -19.92
C ALA A 352 -12.90 7.19 -18.70
N ASN A 353 -13.81 6.96 -17.75
CA ASN A 353 -13.53 6.10 -16.59
C ASN A 353 -13.40 4.62 -17.01
N TYR A 354 -14.20 4.12 -17.96
CA TYR A 354 -14.00 2.78 -18.51
C TYR A 354 -12.63 2.65 -19.20
N PHE A 355 -12.21 3.65 -19.98
CA PHE A 355 -10.88 3.67 -20.58
C PHE A 355 -9.76 3.70 -19.53
N ALA A 356 -9.87 4.56 -18.51
CA ALA A 356 -8.87 4.68 -17.45
C ALA A 356 -8.71 3.39 -16.62
N LEU A 357 -9.81 2.64 -16.40
CA LEU A 357 -9.77 1.30 -15.80
C LEU A 357 -9.18 0.24 -16.75
N ALA A 358 -9.35 0.41 -18.07
CA ALA A 358 -8.91 -0.55 -19.08
C ALA A 358 -7.44 -0.40 -19.51
N TYR A 359 -6.91 0.82 -19.48
CA TYR A 359 -5.58 1.15 -19.99
C TYR A 359 -4.49 0.98 -18.90
N PRO A 360 -3.31 0.40 -19.19
CA PRO A 360 -2.26 0.15 -18.20
C PRO A 360 -1.43 1.41 -17.85
N HIS A 361 -2.10 2.47 -17.40
CA HIS A 361 -1.43 3.71 -16.97
C HIS A 361 -1.78 4.04 -15.51
N GLY A 362 -0.80 3.90 -14.63
CA GLY A 362 -0.93 4.18 -13.20
C GLY A 362 -1.77 3.18 -12.42
N LYS A 363 -2.12 3.61 -11.19
CA LYS A 363 -3.14 3.02 -10.34
C LYS A 363 -4.41 3.88 -10.48
N PRO A 364 -5.47 3.40 -11.12
CA PRO A 364 -6.61 4.24 -11.50
C PRO A 364 -7.54 4.53 -10.31
N SER A 365 -8.01 5.77 -10.26
CA SER A 365 -9.01 6.26 -9.31
C SER A 365 -10.35 6.52 -9.99
N VAL A 366 -11.42 5.94 -9.45
CA VAL A 366 -12.81 6.32 -9.77
C VAL A 366 -13.26 7.37 -8.76
N TYR A 367 -13.72 8.53 -9.24
CA TYR A 367 -14.06 9.67 -8.39
C TYR A 367 -15.58 9.88 -8.26
N ASP A 368 -16.05 9.85 -7.02
CA ASP A 368 -17.42 10.15 -6.60
C ASP A 368 -17.42 11.42 -5.73
N SER A 369 -18.44 12.26 -5.92
CA SER A 369 -18.53 13.62 -5.34
C SER A 369 -20.01 14.01 -5.17
N PHE A 370 -20.31 15.29 -5.14
CA PHE A 370 -21.67 15.85 -5.05
C PHE A 370 -22.00 16.75 -6.24
N THR A 371 -23.28 17.05 -6.44
CA THR A 371 -23.70 17.99 -7.49
C THR A 371 -23.52 19.43 -7.04
N TRP A 372 -22.97 20.26 -7.92
CA TRP A 372 -22.60 21.64 -7.62
C TRP A 372 -23.05 22.62 -8.69
N SER A 373 -23.43 23.82 -8.25
CA SER A 373 -23.87 24.94 -9.08
C SER A 373 -22.82 26.05 -9.23
N ASN A 374 -21.86 26.11 -8.29
CA ASN A 374 -20.76 27.07 -8.28
C ASN A 374 -19.45 26.39 -7.81
N ARG A 375 -18.32 27.10 -7.92
CA ARG A 375 -16.98 26.54 -7.70
C ARG A 375 -16.71 26.12 -6.24
N ASN A 376 -17.24 26.84 -5.27
CA ASN A 376 -16.85 26.69 -3.86
C ASN A 376 -17.98 26.11 -2.99
N GLN A 377 -19.04 25.58 -3.63
CA GLN A 377 -20.22 25.04 -2.96
C GLN A 377 -19.86 23.93 -1.95
N SER A 378 -20.47 23.99 -0.77
CA SER A 378 -20.43 22.91 0.23
C SER A 378 -21.01 21.59 -0.31
N PRO A 379 -20.53 20.43 0.18
CA PRO A 379 -21.23 19.15 0.09
C PRO A 379 -22.57 19.24 0.85
N PRO A 380 -23.53 18.34 0.58
CA PRO A 380 -24.76 18.22 1.36
C PRO A 380 -24.49 18.10 2.87
N HIS A 381 -25.05 19.03 3.65
CA HIS A 381 -24.70 19.20 5.07
C HIS A 381 -25.94 19.54 5.94
N ASP A 382 -25.82 19.34 7.25
CA ASP A 382 -26.81 19.75 8.25
C ASP A 382 -26.66 21.22 8.65
N GLY A 383 -27.55 21.74 9.50
CA GLY A 383 -27.48 23.14 9.98
C GLY A 383 -26.17 23.52 10.71
N THR A 384 -25.34 22.53 11.07
CA THR A 384 -24.04 22.71 11.72
C THR A 384 -22.84 22.54 10.78
N GLY A 385 -23.06 22.29 9.48
CA GLY A 385 -22.00 22.09 8.48
C GLY A 385 -21.45 20.66 8.40
N ARG A 386 -21.93 19.74 9.26
CA ARG A 386 -21.56 18.32 9.18
C ARG A 386 -22.23 17.66 7.98
N VAL A 387 -21.51 16.81 7.27
CA VAL A 387 -21.97 16.16 6.04
C VAL A 387 -23.04 15.12 6.35
N THR A 388 -24.17 15.22 5.64
CA THR A 388 -25.29 14.28 5.76
C THR A 388 -25.03 12.98 4.99
N ASP A 389 -25.79 11.93 5.31
CA ASP A 389 -25.58 10.62 4.70
C ASP A 389 -25.69 10.66 3.16
N THR A 390 -24.76 9.97 2.50
CA THR A 390 -24.61 10.02 1.04
C THR A 390 -25.68 9.20 0.33
N VAL A 391 -26.76 9.90 -0.08
CA VAL A 391 -27.81 9.33 -0.91
C VAL A 391 -27.58 9.70 -2.38
N CYS A 392 -27.02 8.73 -3.13
CA CYS A 392 -26.73 8.84 -4.56
C CYS A 392 -27.96 9.22 -5.40
N GLY A 393 -27.80 10.18 -6.31
CA GLY A 393 -28.90 10.72 -7.11
C GLY A 393 -28.70 12.22 -7.36
N THR A 394 -29.74 13.02 -7.11
CA THR A 394 -29.73 14.46 -7.42
C THR A 394 -28.65 15.25 -6.67
N ALA A 395 -28.29 14.85 -5.45
CA ALA A 395 -27.32 15.55 -4.61
C ALA A 395 -25.90 14.95 -4.65
N TRP A 396 -25.78 13.64 -4.88
CA TRP A 396 -24.51 12.89 -4.81
C TRP A 396 -24.25 12.10 -6.10
N THR A 397 -23.05 12.26 -6.66
CA THR A 397 -22.61 11.66 -7.91
C THR A 397 -21.77 10.42 -7.64
N CYS A 398 -22.42 9.24 -7.74
CA CYS A 398 -21.84 7.97 -7.33
C CYS A 398 -21.51 7.05 -8.52
N LEU A 399 -20.45 7.38 -9.26
CA LEU A 399 -20.02 6.60 -10.43
C LEU A 399 -19.55 5.19 -10.03
N SER A 400 -18.88 5.05 -8.87
CA SER A 400 -18.40 3.77 -8.33
C SER A 400 -19.48 2.70 -8.11
N ARG A 401 -20.74 3.12 -7.97
CA ARG A 401 -21.90 2.22 -7.73
C ARG A 401 -22.50 1.63 -9.00
N THR A 402 -22.24 2.24 -10.16
CA THR A 402 -22.85 1.87 -11.44
C THR A 402 -22.47 0.44 -11.88
N THR A 403 -23.36 -0.25 -12.60
CA THR A 403 -23.12 -1.63 -13.04
C THR A 403 -21.82 -1.73 -13.84
N GLY A 404 -21.65 -0.88 -14.85
CA GLY A 404 -20.51 -0.96 -15.74
C GLY A 404 -19.18 -0.61 -15.08
N VAL A 405 -19.13 0.34 -14.15
CA VAL A 405 -17.88 0.64 -13.43
C VAL A 405 -17.48 -0.52 -12.52
N LYS A 406 -18.43 -1.13 -11.79
CA LYS A 406 -18.14 -2.34 -10.99
C LYS A 406 -17.65 -3.50 -11.87
N GLY A 407 -18.25 -3.68 -13.05
CA GLY A 407 -17.77 -4.63 -14.05
C GLY A 407 -16.35 -4.31 -14.55
N MET A 408 -16.05 -3.03 -14.79
CA MET A 408 -14.73 -2.57 -15.21
C MET A 408 -13.66 -2.66 -14.11
N VAL A 409 -14.01 -2.64 -12.81
CA VAL A 409 -13.08 -3.02 -11.73
C VAL A 409 -12.74 -4.51 -11.80
N GLY A 410 -13.74 -5.37 -12.01
CA GLY A 410 -13.52 -6.80 -12.27
C GLY A 410 -12.64 -7.07 -13.52
N TRP A 411 -12.86 -6.30 -14.58
CA TRP A 411 -12.04 -6.29 -15.80
C TRP A 411 -10.59 -5.88 -15.50
N ALA A 412 -10.39 -4.76 -14.80
CA ALA A 412 -9.06 -4.23 -14.44
C ALA A 412 -8.28 -5.24 -13.59
N ASN A 413 -8.94 -5.89 -12.64
CA ASN A 413 -8.37 -6.94 -11.80
C ASN A 413 -7.95 -8.18 -12.61
N ALA A 414 -8.76 -8.61 -13.58
CA ALA A 414 -8.40 -9.72 -14.48
C ALA A 414 -7.25 -9.37 -15.42
N ALA A 415 -7.17 -8.12 -15.89
CA ALA A 415 -6.16 -7.61 -16.81
C ALA A 415 -4.83 -7.20 -16.14
N ARG A 416 -4.82 -6.98 -14.81
CA ARG A 416 -3.66 -6.46 -14.05
C ARG A 416 -2.31 -7.10 -14.41
N PRO A 417 -2.17 -8.43 -14.59
CA PRO A 417 -0.87 -9.06 -14.88
C PRO A 417 -0.25 -8.64 -16.22
N VAL A 418 -1.05 -8.16 -17.18
CA VAL A 418 -0.58 -7.82 -18.53
C VAL A 418 -0.50 -6.30 -18.66
N LYS A 419 0.68 -5.72 -18.47
CA LYS A 419 0.88 -4.24 -18.48
C LYS A 419 1.01 -3.62 -19.88
N THR A 420 0.66 -4.35 -20.94
CA THR A 420 0.69 -3.90 -22.34
C THR A 420 -0.70 -3.93 -22.96
N VAL A 421 -0.92 -3.06 -23.96
CA VAL A 421 -2.10 -3.08 -24.83
C VAL A 421 -1.74 -3.79 -26.14
N SER A 422 -2.69 -4.54 -26.70
CA SER A 422 -2.54 -5.29 -27.95
C SER A 422 -3.74 -5.07 -28.87
N ASP A 423 -3.48 -5.17 -30.19
CA ASP A 423 -4.44 -5.00 -31.29
C ASP A 423 -5.39 -3.80 -31.14
N PHE A 424 -4.83 -2.62 -30.78
CA PHE A 424 -5.58 -1.37 -30.73
C PHE A 424 -6.14 -1.04 -32.11
N THR A 425 -7.45 -1.23 -32.24
CA THR A 425 -8.20 -1.14 -33.49
C THR A 425 -9.03 0.14 -33.48
N THR A 426 -8.71 1.07 -34.37
CA THR A 426 -9.53 2.25 -34.66
C THR A 426 -10.49 1.91 -35.80
N VAL A 427 -11.79 1.78 -35.51
CA VAL A 427 -12.83 1.54 -36.53
C VAL A 427 -13.21 2.84 -37.23
N ASN A 428 -13.30 3.93 -36.46
CA ASN A 428 -13.37 5.31 -36.93
C ASN A 428 -12.84 6.23 -35.81
N SER A 429 -12.89 7.56 -35.98
CA SER A 429 -12.34 8.52 -34.99
C SER A 429 -12.88 8.31 -33.56
N ASN A 430 -14.13 7.86 -33.43
CA ASN A 430 -14.87 7.77 -32.19
C ASN A 430 -15.23 6.32 -31.81
N VAL A 431 -14.67 5.32 -32.48
CA VAL A 431 -14.89 3.90 -32.18
C VAL A 431 -13.57 3.16 -32.16
N ILE A 432 -13.20 2.67 -30.98
CA ILE A 432 -11.95 1.94 -30.72
C ILE A 432 -12.22 0.58 -30.07
N GLY A 433 -11.26 -0.34 -30.14
CA GLY A 433 -11.22 -1.52 -29.28
C GLY A 433 -9.83 -2.09 -29.15
N PHE A 434 -9.52 -2.71 -28.00
CA PHE A 434 -8.21 -3.28 -27.70
C PHE A 434 -8.30 -4.37 -26.62
N HIS A 435 -7.22 -5.14 -26.45
CA HIS A 435 -7.14 -6.14 -25.38
C HIS A 435 -5.83 -6.07 -24.58
N ARG A 436 -5.83 -6.79 -23.45
CA ARG A 436 -4.73 -6.92 -22.49
C ARG A 436 -4.30 -8.39 -22.48
N GLY A 437 -3.53 -8.79 -23.49
CA GLY A 437 -3.08 -10.17 -23.67
C GLY A 437 -4.25 -11.16 -23.75
N ASP A 438 -4.15 -12.30 -23.07
CA ASP A 438 -5.20 -13.32 -23.02
C ASP A 438 -6.30 -13.06 -21.98
N ARG A 439 -6.31 -11.87 -21.34
CA ARG A 439 -7.10 -11.62 -20.12
C ARG A 439 -8.40 -10.87 -20.31
N ALA A 440 -8.42 -9.82 -21.12
CA ALA A 440 -9.58 -8.95 -21.21
C ALA A 440 -9.56 -8.10 -22.50
N TRP A 441 -10.74 -7.85 -23.06
CA TRP A 441 -10.97 -7.00 -24.24
C TRP A 441 -12.04 -5.94 -23.92
N ILE A 442 -11.92 -4.77 -24.53
CA ILE A 442 -12.92 -3.70 -24.50
C ILE A 442 -13.06 -3.05 -25.87
N GLY A 443 -14.29 -2.67 -26.24
CA GLY A 443 -14.57 -1.72 -27.30
C GLY A 443 -15.37 -0.54 -26.76
N ILE A 444 -15.03 0.67 -27.21
CA ILE A 444 -15.65 1.95 -26.78
C ILE A 444 -16.18 2.66 -28.03
N ASN A 445 -17.43 3.13 -27.97
CA ASN A 445 -18.07 3.90 -29.01
C ASN A 445 -18.59 5.23 -28.45
N ASP A 446 -17.81 6.28 -28.71
CA ASP A 446 -18.07 7.67 -28.35
C ASP A 446 -18.76 8.43 -29.51
N SER A 447 -19.65 7.73 -30.20
CA SER A 447 -20.46 8.28 -31.29
C SER A 447 -21.94 8.00 -31.07
N GLY A 448 -22.79 8.94 -31.49
CA GLY A 448 -24.25 8.87 -31.36
C GLY A 448 -24.94 7.83 -32.24
N SER A 449 -24.26 6.77 -32.66
CA SER A 449 -24.82 5.67 -33.44
C SER A 449 -24.10 4.36 -33.14
N ALA A 450 -24.84 3.24 -33.08
CA ALA A 450 -24.25 1.93 -32.83
C ALA A 450 -23.36 1.49 -34.00
N THR A 451 -22.20 0.90 -33.70
CA THR A 451 -21.21 0.46 -34.70
C THR A 451 -20.87 -1.02 -34.52
N THR A 452 -20.98 -1.81 -35.58
CA THR A 452 -20.58 -3.23 -35.59
C THR A 452 -19.22 -3.41 -36.26
N ALA A 453 -18.28 -4.06 -35.56
CA ALA A 453 -16.95 -4.37 -36.08
C ALA A 453 -16.42 -5.69 -35.54
N THR A 454 -15.36 -6.23 -36.17
CA THR A 454 -14.74 -7.51 -35.76
C THR A 454 -13.33 -7.29 -35.22
N PHE A 455 -13.15 -7.58 -33.94
CA PHE A 455 -11.92 -7.31 -33.19
C PHE A 455 -11.14 -8.60 -32.89
N ALA A 456 -9.83 -8.49 -32.75
CA ALA A 456 -9.04 -9.47 -32.00
C ALA A 456 -9.27 -9.24 -30.51
N THR A 457 -9.53 -10.30 -29.75
CA THR A 457 -9.84 -10.19 -28.31
C THR A 457 -8.74 -10.74 -27.41
N GLY A 458 -7.81 -11.53 -27.96
CA GLY A 458 -6.81 -12.30 -27.23
C GLY A 458 -7.36 -13.44 -26.35
N LEU A 459 -8.67 -13.42 -26.06
CA LEU A 459 -9.36 -14.39 -25.24
C LEU A 459 -9.51 -15.73 -25.98
N ALA A 460 -9.45 -16.83 -25.24
CA ALA A 460 -9.79 -18.14 -25.76
C ALA A 460 -11.29 -18.24 -26.09
N ASP A 461 -11.62 -19.09 -27.05
CA ASP A 461 -12.99 -19.26 -27.56
C ASP A 461 -14.02 -19.57 -26.46
N GLY A 462 -15.26 -19.14 -26.72
CA GLY A 462 -16.40 -19.30 -25.81
C GLY A 462 -17.27 -18.05 -25.71
N ARG A 463 -18.28 -18.12 -24.84
CA ARG A 463 -19.24 -17.05 -24.61
C ARG A 463 -18.95 -16.35 -23.29
N TYR A 464 -18.87 -15.02 -23.34
CA TYR A 464 -18.57 -14.14 -22.22
C TYR A 464 -19.73 -13.18 -21.98
N CYS A 465 -19.96 -12.81 -20.73
CA CYS A 465 -20.89 -11.76 -20.34
C CYS A 465 -20.22 -10.40 -20.55
N ASP A 466 -20.93 -9.48 -21.19
CA ASP A 466 -20.52 -8.07 -21.20
C ASP A 466 -20.67 -7.50 -19.79
N VAL A 467 -19.54 -7.08 -19.21
CA VAL A 467 -19.49 -6.58 -17.83
C VAL A 467 -19.98 -5.14 -17.69
N ILE A 468 -20.19 -4.43 -18.80
CA ILE A 468 -20.72 -3.07 -18.79
C ILE A 468 -22.25 -3.09 -18.62
N SER A 469 -22.95 -3.91 -19.40
CA SER A 469 -24.41 -4.06 -19.31
C SER A 469 -24.91 -5.05 -18.25
N GLY A 470 -24.05 -5.91 -17.66
CA GLY A 470 -24.49 -6.84 -16.63
C GLY A 470 -23.41 -7.69 -15.96
N VAL A 471 -23.84 -8.72 -15.23
CA VAL A 471 -22.95 -9.64 -14.50
C VAL A 471 -23.14 -11.09 -14.96
N ALA A 472 -22.10 -11.90 -14.80
CA ALA A 472 -22.20 -13.35 -14.95
C ALA A 472 -22.99 -13.97 -13.80
N THR A 473 -23.81 -14.97 -14.12
CA THR A 473 -24.59 -15.75 -13.14
C THR A 473 -24.49 -17.23 -13.46
N ALA A 474 -24.83 -18.09 -12.49
CA ALA A 474 -24.89 -19.53 -12.70
C ALA A 474 -25.88 -19.96 -13.81
N SER A 475 -26.81 -19.08 -14.20
CA SER A 475 -27.77 -19.30 -15.29
C SER A 475 -27.40 -18.61 -16.62
N GLY A 476 -26.32 -17.82 -16.67
CA GLY A 476 -25.90 -17.11 -17.88
C GLY A 476 -25.29 -15.74 -17.59
N CYS A 477 -25.90 -14.69 -18.18
CA CYS A 477 -25.49 -13.30 -18.04
C CYS A 477 -26.75 -12.45 -17.85
N THR A 478 -26.72 -11.42 -16.98
CA THR A 478 -27.85 -10.49 -16.84
C THR A 478 -27.88 -9.41 -17.93
N GLY A 479 -26.73 -9.15 -18.56
CA GLY A 479 -26.56 -8.20 -19.66
C GLY A 479 -26.29 -8.89 -21.00
N GLY A 480 -25.65 -8.15 -21.90
CA GLY A 480 -25.22 -8.65 -23.20
C GLY A 480 -24.21 -9.80 -23.11
N THR A 481 -23.98 -10.48 -24.24
CA THR A 481 -22.96 -11.54 -24.33
C THR A 481 -22.16 -11.42 -25.61
N VAL A 482 -20.85 -11.58 -25.51
CA VAL A 482 -19.93 -11.66 -26.66
C VAL A 482 -19.50 -13.11 -26.85
N THR A 483 -19.52 -13.59 -28.09
CA THR A 483 -18.97 -14.90 -28.46
C THR A 483 -17.62 -14.69 -29.14
N VAL A 484 -16.58 -15.32 -28.59
CA VAL A 484 -15.23 -15.37 -29.16
C VAL A 484 -15.06 -16.70 -29.91
N SER A 485 -14.57 -16.62 -31.14
CA SER A 485 -14.29 -17.76 -32.02
C SER A 485 -13.03 -17.48 -32.83
N GLY A 486 -12.06 -18.40 -32.84
CA GLY A 486 -10.73 -18.16 -33.40
C GLY A 486 -10.01 -16.95 -32.79
N GLY A 487 -10.23 -16.67 -31.50
CA GLY A 487 -9.66 -15.48 -30.81
C GLY A 487 -10.21 -14.12 -31.27
N ARG A 488 -11.27 -14.10 -32.09
CA ARG A 488 -11.93 -12.88 -32.58
C ARG A 488 -13.39 -12.83 -32.16
N ALA A 489 -13.96 -11.63 -32.14
CA ALA A 489 -15.39 -11.41 -31.92
C ALA A 489 -15.93 -10.29 -32.82
N THR A 490 -17.10 -10.51 -33.40
CA THR A 490 -17.89 -9.45 -34.05
C THR A 490 -18.84 -8.87 -33.01
N VAL A 491 -18.69 -7.58 -32.71
CA VAL A 491 -19.38 -6.90 -31.60
C VAL A 491 -20.07 -5.66 -32.14
N THR A 492 -21.33 -5.46 -31.76
CA THR A 492 -22.05 -4.19 -31.93
C THR A 492 -21.86 -3.36 -30.67
N LEU A 493 -21.11 -2.28 -30.79
CA LEU A 493 -20.92 -1.28 -29.72
C LEU A 493 -22.10 -0.29 -29.77
N PRO A 494 -22.91 -0.15 -28.69
CA PRO A 494 -24.04 0.79 -28.69
C PRO A 494 -23.57 2.24 -28.83
N ALA A 495 -24.50 3.15 -29.14
CA ALA A 495 -24.19 4.58 -29.25
C ALA A 495 -23.82 5.18 -27.87
N ASN A 496 -22.74 5.95 -27.81
CA ASN A 496 -22.21 6.58 -26.59
C ASN A 496 -22.04 5.59 -25.41
N ASP A 497 -21.62 4.35 -25.70
CA ASP A 497 -21.47 3.25 -24.74
C ASP A 497 -20.25 2.37 -25.09
N ALA A 498 -20.00 1.34 -24.28
CA ALA A 498 -18.90 0.40 -24.46
C ALA A 498 -19.35 -1.05 -24.20
N VAL A 499 -18.55 -2.01 -24.65
CA VAL A 499 -18.72 -3.44 -24.37
C VAL A 499 -17.39 -4.00 -23.91
N ALA A 500 -17.37 -4.72 -22.79
CA ALA A 500 -16.14 -5.24 -22.19
C ALA A 500 -16.30 -6.68 -21.69
N ILE A 501 -15.28 -7.52 -21.91
CA ILE A 501 -15.26 -8.92 -21.49
C ILE A 501 -13.89 -9.31 -20.93
N HIS A 502 -13.86 -10.26 -20.00
CA HIS A 502 -12.61 -10.79 -19.42
C HIS A 502 -12.71 -12.28 -19.08
N VAL A 503 -11.57 -12.94 -18.88
CA VAL A 503 -11.44 -14.40 -18.67
C VAL A 503 -12.36 -14.99 -17.61
N ASN A 504 -12.68 -14.23 -16.56
CA ASN A 504 -13.50 -14.69 -15.43
C ASN A 504 -15.01 -14.48 -15.65
N ALA A 505 -15.41 -13.77 -16.70
CA ALA A 505 -16.82 -13.47 -17.02
C ALA A 505 -17.41 -14.42 -18.08
N ARG A 506 -17.14 -15.73 -17.99
CA ARG A 506 -17.72 -16.73 -18.91
C ARG A 506 -19.19 -16.99 -18.59
N ALA A 507 -20.03 -17.05 -19.62
CA ALA A 507 -21.46 -17.31 -19.48
C ALA A 507 -21.71 -18.74 -18.92
N GLY A 508 -22.50 -18.86 -17.85
CA GLY A 508 -22.77 -20.14 -17.20
C GLY A 508 -21.62 -20.66 -16.33
N ALA A 509 -20.53 -19.90 -16.16
CA ALA A 509 -19.68 -20.09 -15.00
C ALA A 509 -20.47 -19.65 -13.75
N SER A 510 -20.36 -20.40 -12.65
CA SER A 510 -20.81 -19.88 -11.37
C SER A 510 -20.01 -18.60 -11.09
N PRO A 511 -20.63 -17.47 -10.72
CA PRO A 511 -19.88 -16.27 -10.40
C PRO A 511 -18.96 -16.61 -9.25
N SER A 512 -17.64 -16.50 -9.47
CA SER A 512 -16.71 -16.50 -8.36
C SER A 512 -17.01 -15.24 -7.56
N PRO A 513 -17.55 -15.32 -6.33
CA PRO A 513 -17.77 -14.13 -5.56
C PRO A 513 -16.41 -13.51 -5.28
N THR A 514 -16.25 -12.24 -5.62
CA THR A 514 -15.28 -11.39 -4.92
C THR A 514 -15.51 -11.57 -3.44
N ALA A 515 -14.45 -11.83 -2.67
CA ALA A 515 -14.60 -12.28 -1.29
C ALA A 515 -15.38 -11.26 -0.46
N SER A 516 -16.58 -11.63 -0.02
CA SER A 516 -17.35 -10.91 0.99
C SER A 516 -17.70 -11.88 2.12
N PRO A 517 -17.34 -11.60 3.39
CA PRO A 517 -17.15 -12.66 4.38
C PRO A 517 -18.35 -12.87 5.31
N THR A 518 -19.32 -13.68 4.89
CA THR A 518 -20.45 -14.03 5.78
C THR A 518 -20.91 -15.48 5.67
N ALA A 519 -20.17 -16.41 6.28
CA ALA A 519 -20.71 -17.67 6.79
C ALA A 519 -19.83 -18.26 7.90
N SER A 520 -20.39 -18.42 9.10
CA SER A 520 -19.80 -19.21 10.20
C SER A 520 -20.05 -20.72 9.96
N PRO A 521 -19.26 -21.63 10.55
CA PRO A 521 -19.09 -22.98 9.98
C PRO A 521 -20.18 -23.98 10.40
N SER A 522 -20.56 -24.88 9.49
CA SER A 522 -21.07 -26.21 9.85
C SER A 522 -20.87 -27.24 8.73
N ALA A 523 -20.56 -28.48 9.14
CA ALA A 523 -20.53 -29.73 8.38
C ALA A 523 -19.73 -29.79 7.05
N SER A 524 -18.57 -30.45 7.11
CA SER A 524 -17.84 -30.92 5.92
C SER A 524 -18.63 -31.99 5.14
N PRO A 525 -18.70 -31.92 3.79
CA PRO A 525 -18.98 -33.08 2.96
C PRO A 525 -17.67 -33.82 2.64
N THR A 526 -17.66 -35.13 2.90
CA THR A 526 -16.57 -36.04 2.52
C THR A 526 -16.37 -36.13 1.01
N VAL A 527 -15.14 -35.92 0.53
CA VAL A 527 -14.75 -36.09 -0.89
C VAL A 527 -14.22 -37.51 -1.11
N SER A 528 -14.68 -38.16 -2.19
CA SER A 528 -14.32 -39.56 -2.51
C SER A 528 -12.83 -39.76 -2.85
N PRO A 529 -12.20 -40.91 -2.51
CA PRO A 529 -10.74 -41.05 -2.56
C PRO A 529 -10.09 -41.29 -3.96
N GLY A 530 -10.79 -41.06 -5.07
CA GLY A 530 -10.37 -41.57 -6.39
C GLY A 530 -9.45 -40.67 -7.23
N ASP A 531 -9.46 -39.36 -7.03
CA ASP A 531 -8.95 -38.37 -8.01
C ASP A 531 -7.69 -37.62 -7.52
N ARG A 532 -6.63 -38.38 -7.18
CA ARG A 532 -5.37 -37.83 -6.65
C ARG A 532 -4.10 -38.35 -7.35
N ILE A 533 -3.07 -37.51 -7.34
CA ILE A 533 -1.71 -37.77 -7.81
C ILE A 533 -0.75 -37.65 -6.63
N ALA A 534 -0.06 -38.74 -6.32
CA ALA A 534 1.03 -38.74 -5.36
C ALA A 534 2.16 -37.83 -5.87
N THR A 535 2.32 -36.68 -5.22
CA THR A 535 3.25 -35.62 -5.60
C THR A 535 4.35 -35.51 -4.56
N THR A 536 5.58 -35.81 -4.97
CA THR A 536 6.77 -35.71 -4.14
C THR A 536 7.35 -34.30 -4.19
N PHE A 537 7.49 -33.66 -3.03
CA PHE A 537 8.27 -32.43 -2.87
C PHE A 537 9.60 -32.76 -2.20
N THR A 538 10.71 -32.39 -2.84
CA THR A 538 12.06 -32.45 -2.28
C THR A 538 12.65 -31.04 -2.26
N VAL A 539 13.24 -30.62 -1.14
CA VAL A 539 13.89 -29.30 -1.02
C VAL A 539 15.22 -29.41 -0.28
N THR A 540 16.23 -28.71 -0.78
CA THR A 540 17.47 -28.41 -0.04
C THR A 540 17.28 -27.11 0.73
N ALA A 541 17.51 -27.13 2.05
CA ALA A 541 17.29 -25.98 2.93
C ALA A 541 18.22 -25.97 4.15
N ASN A 542 18.71 -24.79 4.56
CA ASN A 542 19.54 -24.64 5.77
C ASN A 542 18.65 -24.37 7.00
N LEU A 543 18.45 -25.36 7.87
CA LEU A 543 17.62 -25.18 9.07
C LEU A 543 18.46 -24.81 10.30
N ALA A 544 18.01 -23.78 11.02
CA ALA A 544 18.51 -23.48 12.35
C ALA A 544 18.02 -24.53 13.37
N ALA A 545 18.70 -24.62 14.51
CA ALA A 545 18.30 -25.53 15.58
C ALA A 545 16.85 -25.27 16.02
N GLY A 546 16.02 -26.32 16.01
CA GLY A 546 14.58 -26.22 16.37
C GLY A 546 13.64 -25.75 15.25
N GLN A 547 14.11 -25.62 14.00
CA GLN A 547 13.24 -25.42 12.83
C GLN A 547 12.84 -26.75 12.16
N ASP A 548 11.63 -26.82 11.61
CA ASP A 548 11.27 -27.75 10.54
C ASP A 548 11.01 -27.01 9.21
N VAL A 549 11.02 -27.73 8.09
CA VAL A 549 10.65 -27.20 6.77
C VAL A 549 9.38 -27.88 6.28
N ARG A 550 8.51 -27.08 5.66
CA ARG A 550 7.18 -27.49 5.19
C ARG A 550 6.93 -27.01 3.78
N VAL A 551 6.08 -27.72 3.05
CA VAL A 551 5.48 -27.24 1.81
C VAL A 551 4.06 -26.78 2.10
N VAL A 552 3.75 -25.57 1.66
CA VAL A 552 2.44 -24.92 1.73
C VAL A 552 2.00 -24.50 0.34
N GLY A 553 0.70 -24.42 0.08
CA GLY A 553 0.21 -24.08 -1.25
C GLY A 553 -1.28 -23.84 -1.35
N SER A 554 -1.75 -23.55 -2.56
CA SER A 554 -3.11 -23.10 -2.86
C SER A 554 -4.20 -24.15 -2.66
N VAL A 555 -3.85 -25.41 -2.46
CA VAL A 555 -4.81 -26.52 -2.27
C VAL A 555 -4.86 -27.00 -0.81
N PRO A 556 -6.01 -27.52 -0.33
CA PRO A 556 -6.16 -27.97 1.06
C PRO A 556 -5.15 -29.03 1.51
N ALA A 557 -4.68 -29.88 0.59
CA ALA A 557 -3.64 -30.88 0.87
C ALA A 557 -2.26 -30.27 1.17
N LEU A 558 -2.04 -28.99 0.84
CA LEU A 558 -0.87 -28.19 1.20
C LEU A 558 -1.23 -27.07 2.20
N GLY A 559 -2.30 -27.27 2.98
CA GLY A 559 -2.69 -26.38 4.07
C GLY A 559 -3.30 -25.03 3.66
N SER A 560 -3.68 -24.84 2.39
CA SER A 560 -4.26 -23.58 1.87
C SER A 560 -3.49 -22.34 2.33
N TRP A 561 -2.19 -22.31 2.02
CA TRP A 561 -1.22 -21.27 2.42
C TRP A 561 -1.01 -21.06 3.94
N THR A 562 -1.55 -21.91 4.82
CA THR A 562 -1.31 -21.81 6.27
C THR A 562 -0.03 -22.55 6.67
N PRO A 563 1.01 -21.90 7.21
CA PRO A 563 2.29 -22.55 7.58
C PRO A 563 2.16 -23.73 8.53
N ALA A 564 1.28 -23.62 9.55
CA ALA A 564 1.01 -24.72 10.48
C ALA A 564 0.27 -25.91 9.83
N GLY A 565 -0.56 -25.64 8.82
CA GLY A 565 -1.26 -26.65 8.01
C GLY A 565 -0.41 -27.20 6.85
N GLY A 566 0.76 -26.62 6.59
CA GLY A 566 1.70 -27.11 5.59
C GLY A 566 2.25 -28.49 5.93
N VAL A 567 2.46 -29.30 4.90
CA VAL A 567 3.01 -30.65 5.07
C VAL A 567 4.48 -30.54 5.44
N LYS A 568 4.85 -31.11 6.60
CA LYS A 568 6.23 -31.17 7.07
C LYS A 568 7.05 -32.17 6.26
N LEU A 569 8.24 -31.76 5.81
CA LEU A 569 9.16 -32.62 5.07
C LEU A 569 10.12 -33.33 6.05
N ALA A 570 10.36 -34.61 5.81
CA ALA A 570 11.29 -35.43 6.58
C ALA A 570 12.72 -35.28 6.05
N ALA A 571 13.70 -35.12 6.96
CA ALA A 571 15.11 -35.02 6.59
C ALA A 571 15.61 -36.31 5.92
N GLN A 572 16.37 -36.18 4.84
CA GLN A 572 17.00 -37.27 4.08
C GLN A 572 18.53 -37.33 4.28
N GLY A 573 19.10 -36.35 4.99
CA GLY A 573 20.54 -36.12 5.11
C GLY A 573 21.03 -35.00 4.18
N GLY A 574 22.24 -34.47 4.43
CA GLY A 574 22.88 -33.48 3.56
C GLY A 574 22.12 -32.15 3.36
N GLY A 575 21.22 -31.77 4.27
CA GLY A 575 20.36 -30.59 4.11
C GLY A 575 19.16 -30.79 3.17
N VAL A 576 18.90 -32.02 2.72
CA VAL A 576 17.77 -32.38 1.86
C VAL A 576 16.59 -32.86 2.71
N TYR A 577 15.39 -32.41 2.38
CA TYR A 577 14.12 -32.76 3.03
C TYR A 577 13.11 -33.20 1.98
N ARG A 578 12.24 -34.16 2.31
CA ARG A 578 11.26 -34.74 1.38
C ARG A 578 9.90 -35.02 2.03
N ALA A 579 8.81 -34.81 1.28
CA ALA A 579 7.47 -35.33 1.57
C ALA A 579 6.78 -35.79 0.29
N THR A 580 5.77 -36.65 0.42
CA THR A 580 4.86 -37.02 -0.67
C THR A 580 3.43 -36.71 -0.24
N VAL A 581 2.66 -36.07 -1.12
CA VAL A 581 1.32 -35.55 -0.83
C VAL A 581 0.37 -35.87 -2.00
N ASP A 582 -0.82 -36.35 -1.69
CA ASP A 582 -1.85 -36.64 -2.69
C ASP A 582 -2.61 -35.37 -3.11
N LEU A 583 -2.20 -34.80 -4.23
CA LEU A 583 -2.79 -33.58 -4.80
C LEU A 583 -3.88 -33.92 -5.83
N PRO A 584 -4.90 -33.07 -6.07
CA PRO A 584 -5.87 -33.29 -7.15
C PRO A 584 -5.17 -33.46 -8.51
N ARG A 585 -5.65 -34.36 -9.37
CA ARG A 585 -5.10 -34.55 -10.74
C ARG A 585 -5.44 -33.39 -11.68
N SER A 586 -4.67 -33.23 -12.75
CA SER A 586 -4.87 -32.19 -13.78
C SER A 586 -5.07 -30.76 -13.23
N THR A 587 -4.47 -30.46 -12.08
CA THR A 587 -4.78 -29.26 -11.29
C THR A 587 -3.53 -28.38 -11.18
N ALA A 588 -3.69 -27.09 -11.50
CA ALA A 588 -2.67 -26.09 -11.23
C ALA A 588 -2.59 -25.83 -9.71
N VAL A 589 -1.40 -26.05 -9.15
CA VAL A 589 -1.09 -25.89 -7.73
C VAL A 589 0.00 -24.85 -7.60
N GLU A 590 -0.28 -23.79 -6.87
CA GLU A 590 0.75 -22.89 -6.40
C GLU A 590 1.29 -23.39 -5.06
N TYR A 591 2.60 -23.24 -4.83
CA TYR A 591 3.22 -23.66 -3.57
C TYR A 591 4.46 -22.83 -3.21
N LYS A 592 4.87 -22.93 -1.94
CA LYS A 592 6.13 -22.44 -1.41
C LYS A 592 6.65 -23.39 -0.33
N PHE A 593 7.95 -23.32 -0.10
CA PHE A 593 8.54 -23.84 1.13
C PHE A 593 8.53 -22.77 2.24
N VAL A 594 8.32 -23.21 3.48
CA VAL A 594 8.43 -22.39 4.70
C VAL A 594 9.27 -23.12 5.74
N LYS A 595 9.98 -22.38 6.58
CA LYS A 595 10.61 -22.89 7.81
C LYS A 595 9.76 -22.46 9.00
N LEU A 596 9.59 -23.33 9.98
CA LEU A 596 8.76 -23.09 11.16
C LEU A 596 9.55 -23.45 12.43
N THR A 597 9.64 -22.52 13.39
CA THR A 597 10.20 -22.80 14.72
C THR A 597 9.18 -23.49 15.63
N ALA A 598 9.64 -24.14 16.69
CA ALA A 598 8.76 -24.64 17.76
C ALA A 598 7.89 -23.55 18.43
N SER A 599 8.30 -22.27 18.37
CA SER A 599 7.53 -21.11 18.83
C SER A 599 6.53 -20.55 17.79
N GLY A 600 6.41 -21.18 16.62
CA GLY A 600 5.48 -20.76 15.56
C GLY A 600 5.98 -19.64 14.65
N ALA A 601 7.24 -19.20 14.77
CA ALA A 601 7.81 -18.21 13.87
C ALA A 601 8.05 -18.81 12.47
N VAL A 602 7.53 -18.15 11.44
CA VAL A 602 7.56 -18.61 10.05
C VAL A 602 8.61 -17.82 9.25
N THR A 603 9.49 -18.53 8.54
CA THR A 603 10.31 -17.95 7.46
C THR A 603 9.77 -18.47 6.12
N TRP A 604 9.29 -17.58 5.26
CA TRP A 604 8.82 -17.92 3.93
C TRP A 604 9.95 -17.91 2.91
N GLU A 605 9.91 -18.80 1.90
CA GLU A 605 10.84 -18.68 0.79
C GLU A 605 10.56 -17.42 -0.06
N SER A 606 11.63 -16.78 -0.54
CA SER A 606 11.57 -15.53 -1.29
C SER A 606 11.12 -15.71 -2.76
N GLY A 607 10.84 -14.58 -3.43
CA GLY A 607 10.31 -14.56 -4.79
C GLY A 607 8.80 -14.87 -4.88
N ALA A 608 8.29 -14.97 -6.10
CA ALA A 608 6.90 -15.33 -6.37
C ALA A 608 6.59 -16.79 -5.96
N ASN A 609 5.30 -17.13 -5.88
CA ASN A 609 4.86 -18.51 -5.66
C ASN A 609 5.42 -19.44 -6.75
N ARG A 610 5.77 -20.68 -6.39
CA ARG A 610 6.09 -21.72 -7.36
C ARG A 610 4.79 -22.25 -7.93
N THR A 611 4.81 -22.72 -9.16
CA THR A 611 3.65 -23.35 -9.80
C THR A 611 4.02 -24.75 -10.28
N LEU A 612 3.05 -25.66 -10.21
CA LEU A 612 3.08 -26.94 -10.92
C LEU A 612 1.67 -27.26 -11.41
N THR A 613 1.56 -28.13 -12.42
CA THR A 613 0.29 -28.75 -12.80
C THR A 613 0.45 -30.24 -12.66
N THR A 614 -0.39 -30.87 -11.84
CA THR A 614 -0.37 -32.32 -11.66
C THR A 614 -0.78 -33.04 -12.96
N PRO A 615 -0.16 -34.17 -13.33
CA PRO A 615 -0.56 -34.93 -14.50
C PRO A 615 -1.97 -35.54 -14.35
N PRO A 616 -2.59 -36.03 -15.45
CA PRO A 616 -3.87 -36.74 -15.40
C PRO A 616 -3.82 -38.11 -14.70
N SER A 617 -2.65 -38.72 -14.59
CA SER A 617 -2.40 -40.02 -13.94
C SER A 617 -0.92 -40.17 -13.55
N GLY A 618 -0.61 -41.20 -12.76
CA GLY A 618 0.76 -41.53 -12.32
C GLY A 618 1.21 -40.77 -11.07
N THR A 619 2.51 -40.49 -10.98
CA THR A 619 3.14 -39.77 -9.87
C THR A 619 3.88 -38.53 -10.38
N TYR A 620 3.99 -37.48 -9.57
CA TYR A 620 4.75 -36.28 -9.91
C TYR A 620 5.85 -36.02 -8.87
N ALA A 621 6.93 -35.34 -9.26
CA ALA A 621 8.02 -35.01 -8.35
C ALA A 621 8.68 -33.67 -8.72
N VAL A 622 8.95 -32.85 -7.70
CA VAL A 622 9.73 -31.61 -7.81
C VAL A 622 10.92 -31.68 -6.85
N THR A 623 12.07 -31.19 -7.29
CA THR A 623 13.30 -31.10 -6.48
C THR A 623 13.83 -29.68 -6.57
N GLU A 624 13.95 -29.03 -5.43
CA GLU A 624 14.07 -27.58 -5.33
C GLU A 624 15.13 -27.16 -4.29
N THR A 625 15.46 -25.86 -4.26
CA THR A 625 16.22 -25.24 -3.18
C THR A 625 15.41 -24.10 -2.59
N PHE A 626 15.41 -23.96 -1.26
CA PHE A 626 14.65 -22.93 -0.55
C PHE A 626 15.15 -21.53 -0.96
N ARG A 627 14.30 -20.73 -1.63
CA ARG A 627 14.67 -19.37 -2.03
C ARG A 627 14.68 -18.43 -0.84
N GLY A 628 15.65 -17.53 -0.73
CA GLY A 628 15.72 -16.66 0.45
C GLY A 628 16.28 -17.34 1.70
N ASP A 629 16.79 -18.57 1.57
CA ASP A 629 18.07 -18.86 2.20
C ASP A 629 19.03 -17.82 1.64
N THR A 630 19.52 -16.93 2.51
CA THR A 630 20.56 -16.00 2.13
C THR A 630 21.79 -16.84 1.79
N VAL A 631 22.03 -17.05 0.49
CA VAL A 631 23.40 -17.00 -0.01
C VAL A 631 23.84 -15.59 0.31
N SER A 632 24.42 -15.43 1.50
CA SER A 632 24.92 -14.16 1.98
C SER A 632 25.93 -13.72 0.94
N THR A 633 25.67 -12.66 0.19
CA THR A 633 26.56 -12.28 -0.93
C THR A 633 27.98 -12.00 -0.42
N THR A 634 28.09 -11.65 0.86
CA THR A 634 29.31 -11.66 1.65
C THR A 634 29.21 -12.58 2.89
N VAL A 635 30.32 -13.20 3.27
CA VAL A 635 30.57 -13.88 4.55
C VAL A 635 31.37 -12.94 5.44
N ALA A 636 30.85 -12.66 6.63
CA ALA A 636 31.59 -11.95 7.67
C ALA A 636 32.80 -12.79 8.10
N THR A 637 33.98 -12.37 7.63
CA THR A 637 35.23 -13.12 7.76
C THR A 637 36.12 -12.43 8.79
N THR A 638 36.32 -13.07 9.94
CA THR A 638 37.27 -12.60 10.95
C THR A 638 38.69 -13.02 10.58
N PHE A 639 39.59 -12.05 10.46
CA PHE A 639 41.03 -12.28 10.47
C PHE A 639 41.57 -12.01 11.87
N SER A 640 42.24 -13.01 12.45
CA SER A 640 42.97 -12.91 13.72
C SER A 640 44.41 -13.34 13.50
N VAL A 641 45.39 -12.46 13.75
CA VAL A 641 46.81 -12.79 13.62
C VAL A 641 47.58 -12.51 14.90
N THR A 642 48.34 -13.49 15.38
CA THR A 642 49.32 -13.31 16.45
C THR A 642 50.57 -12.66 15.86
N ALA A 643 50.84 -11.41 16.24
CA ALA A 643 51.95 -10.62 15.73
C ALA A 643 52.44 -9.59 16.77
N THR A 644 53.74 -9.60 17.06
CA THR A 644 54.40 -8.53 17.82
C THR A 644 54.76 -7.36 16.90
N THR A 645 54.67 -6.13 17.40
CA THR A 645 55.04 -4.91 16.67
C THR A 645 55.96 -4.02 17.50
N ALA A 646 56.72 -3.15 16.83
CA ALA A 646 57.41 -2.04 17.49
C ALA A 646 56.41 -0.94 17.89
N TYR A 647 56.82 -0.05 18.79
CA TYR A 647 55.98 1.10 19.18
C TYR A 647 55.59 1.94 17.96
N GLY A 648 54.31 2.27 17.81
CA GLY A 648 53.74 3.01 16.67
C GLY A 648 53.45 2.17 15.43
N GLN A 649 53.93 0.92 15.34
CA GLN A 649 53.67 0.03 14.22
C GLN A 649 52.35 -0.74 14.38
N ASN A 650 51.52 -0.74 13.34
CA ASN A 650 50.18 -1.34 13.32
C ASN A 650 50.06 -2.45 12.28
N VAL A 651 49.19 -3.44 12.52
CA VAL A 651 48.98 -4.59 11.62
C VAL A 651 47.71 -4.41 10.79
N PHE A 652 47.77 -4.78 9.52
CA PHE A 652 46.68 -4.70 8.55
C PHE A 652 46.57 -6.02 7.77
N VAL A 653 45.41 -6.30 7.18
CA VAL A 653 45.20 -7.39 6.22
C VAL A 653 44.88 -6.82 4.83
N VAL A 654 45.47 -7.41 3.80
CA VAL A 654 45.31 -6.99 2.39
C VAL A 654 45.24 -8.24 1.50
N GLY A 655 44.51 -8.19 0.39
CA GLY A 655 44.25 -9.38 -0.42
C GLY A 655 43.64 -9.11 -1.79
N ASN A 656 43.33 -10.18 -2.53
CA ASN A 656 42.90 -10.13 -3.93
C ASN A 656 41.49 -9.58 -4.17
N THR A 657 40.68 -9.39 -3.12
CA THR A 657 39.31 -8.87 -3.24
C THR A 657 39.27 -7.35 -3.00
N PRO A 658 38.28 -6.62 -3.56
CA PRO A 658 38.09 -5.20 -3.28
C PRO A 658 37.91 -4.88 -1.79
N ALA A 659 37.23 -5.77 -1.06
CA ALA A 659 37.03 -5.65 0.40
C ALA A 659 38.33 -5.78 1.22
N LEU A 660 39.40 -6.34 0.63
CA LEU A 660 40.75 -6.39 1.19
C LEU A 660 41.73 -5.46 0.43
N GLY A 661 41.20 -4.45 -0.26
CA GLY A 661 42.00 -3.41 -0.92
C GLY A 661 42.68 -3.82 -2.22
N SER A 662 42.35 -4.97 -2.82
CA SER A 662 42.91 -5.45 -4.11
C SER A 662 44.45 -5.36 -4.18
N TRP A 663 45.12 -5.91 -3.16
CA TRP A 663 46.57 -5.88 -2.95
C TRP A 663 47.23 -4.50 -2.72
N ASN A 664 46.46 -3.41 -2.66
CA ASN A 664 46.99 -2.07 -2.35
C ASN A 664 47.15 -1.87 -0.83
N PRO A 665 48.37 -1.69 -0.29
CA PRO A 665 48.58 -1.47 1.14
C PRO A 665 47.89 -0.22 1.68
N ALA A 666 47.69 0.83 0.87
CA ALA A 666 46.99 2.04 1.29
C ALA A 666 45.51 1.76 1.62
N ALA A 667 44.90 0.78 0.94
CA ALA A 667 43.52 0.33 1.13
C ALA A 667 43.40 -0.93 2.04
N ALA A 668 44.51 -1.39 2.64
CA ALA A 668 44.51 -2.54 3.55
C ALA A 668 43.68 -2.28 4.82
N VAL A 669 42.93 -3.27 5.28
CA VAL A 669 42.04 -3.18 6.45
C VAL A 669 42.87 -3.22 7.74
N ALA A 670 42.67 -2.23 8.61
CA ALA A 670 43.34 -2.16 9.91
C ALA A 670 42.81 -3.23 10.87
N LEU A 671 43.72 -3.93 11.55
CA LEU A 671 43.37 -4.86 12.62
C LEU A 671 43.46 -4.15 13.98
N SER A 672 42.55 -4.47 14.89
CA SER A 672 42.54 -3.93 16.26
C SER A 672 43.50 -4.70 17.17
N SER A 673 44.29 -3.98 17.96
CA SER A 673 45.23 -4.52 18.97
C SER A 673 44.57 -4.78 20.34
N ALA A 674 43.24 -4.72 20.45
CA ALA A 674 42.52 -4.87 21.72
C ALA A 674 42.78 -6.21 22.46
N ALA A 675 43.32 -7.22 21.77
CA ALA A 675 43.71 -8.53 22.31
C ALA A 675 45.22 -8.82 22.12
N TYR A 676 46.07 -7.78 22.08
CA TYR A 676 47.52 -7.89 21.83
C TYR A 676 48.19 -9.01 22.67
N PRO A 677 48.99 -9.91 22.08
CA PRO A 677 49.59 -9.85 20.73
C PRO A 677 48.70 -10.35 19.58
N VAL A 678 47.42 -10.63 19.82
CA VAL A 678 46.46 -10.95 18.74
C VAL A 678 45.84 -9.67 18.19
N TRP A 679 45.94 -9.52 16.87
CA TRP A 679 45.34 -8.43 16.11
C TRP A 679 44.11 -8.95 15.36
N ARG A 680 42.95 -8.29 15.48
CA ARG A 680 41.67 -8.78 14.96
C ARG A 680 40.85 -7.74 14.18
N ALA A 681 40.24 -8.16 13.08
CA ALA A 681 39.20 -7.42 12.36
C ALA A 681 38.24 -8.42 11.69
N THR A 682 37.01 -7.97 11.42
CA THR A 682 36.01 -8.73 10.66
C THR A 682 35.68 -7.95 9.39
N VAL A 683 35.71 -8.63 8.25
CA VAL A 683 35.51 -8.05 6.91
C VAL A 683 34.49 -8.89 6.15
N ASP A 684 33.52 -8.24 5.52
CA ASP A 684 32.53 -8.89 4.68
C ASP A 684 33.14 -9.22 3.31
N LEU A 685 33.43 -10.51 3.07
CA LEU A 685 34.07 -11.00 1.84
C LEU A 685 33.08 -11.77 0.97
N PRO A 686 33.12 -11.70 -0.37
CA PRO A 686 32.18 -12.43 -1.23
C PRO A 686 32.08 -13.93 -0.88
N ALA A 687 30.86 -14.50 -0.85
CA ALA A 687 30.65 -15.92 -0.55
C ALA A 687 31.13 -16.86 -1.68
N ASN A 688 31.37 -18.14 -1.35
CA ASN A 688 31.88 -19.18 -2.27
C ASN A 688 33.12 -18.75 -3.09
N THR A 689 33.94 -17.85 -2.55
CA THR A 689 35.02 -17.17 -3.27
C THR A 689 36.36 -17.59 -2.71
N ALA A 690 37.29 -17.95 -3.61
CA ALA A 690 38.70 -18.16 -3.27
C ALA A 690 39.37 -16.80 -3.05
N VAL A 691 39.79 -16.55 -1.81
CA VAL A 691 40.43 -15.31 -1.38
C VAL A 691 41.90 -15.59 -1.09
N GLU A 692 42.77 -14.79 -1.70
CA GLU A 692 44.18 -14.72 -1.35
C GLU A 692 44.45 -13.47 -0.52
N TYR A 693 45.26 -13.57 0.53
CA TYR A 693 45.57 -12.45 1.42
C TYR A 693 46.96 -12.58 2.04
N LYS A 694 47.44 -11.45 2.58
CA LYS A 694 48.62 -11.36 3.46
C LYS A 694 48.37 -10.34 4.58
N TYR A 695 49.08 -10.51 5.68
CA TYR A 695 49.24 -9.47 6.68
C TYR A 695 50.40 -8.54 6.35
N VAL A 696 50.24 -7.26 6.68
CA VAL A 696 51.28 -6.24 6.58
C VAL A 696 51.39 -5.45 7.89
N LYS A 697 52.61 -5.06 8.25
CA LYS A 697 52.92 -4.11 9.33
C LYS A 697 53.22 -2.76 8.70
N LYS A 698 52.54 -1.70 9.13
CA LYS A 698 52.82 -0.32 8.71
C LYS A 698 53.44 0.46 9.86
N ASN A 699 54.53 1.16 9.58
CA ASN A 699 55.16 2.11 10.50
C ASN A 699 54.48 3.50 10.38
N PRO A 700 54.70 4.41 11.35
CA PRO A 700 54.14 5.78 11.30
C PRO A 700 54.59 6.61 10.09
N ASP A 701 55.73 6.29 9.49
CA ASP A 701 56.25 6.93 8.26
C ASP A 701 55.60 6.39 6.96
N GLY A 702 54.67 5.45 7.07
CA GLY A 702 54.00 4.80 5.94
C GLY A 702 54.76 3.61 5.34
N THR A 703 55.96 3.28 5.82
CA THR A 703 56.70 2.11 5.32
C THR A 703 55.99 0.80 5.70
N VAL A 704 55.96 -0.15 4.75
CA VAL A 704 55.16 -1.38 4.83
C VAL A 704 56.07 -2.61 4.82
N THR A 705 56.02 -3.41 5.87
CA THR A 705 56.63 -4.75 5.93
C THR A 705 55.56 -5.80 5.69
N TRP A 706 55.74 -6.64 4.67
CA TRP A 706 54.85 -7.76 4.38
C TRP A 706 55.27 -9.02 5.15
N GLU A 707 54.32 -9.90 5.46
CA GLU A 707 54.66 -11.24 5.97
C GLU A 707 55.35 -12.10 4.90
N SER A 708 56.23 -13.00 5.35
CA SER A 708 57.06 -13.82 4.47
C SER A 708 56.29 -14.96 3.76
N GLY A 709 56.95 -15.63 2.81
CA GLY A 709 56.41 -16.78 2.08
C GLY A 709 55.30 -16.46 1.07
N ALA A 710 54.60 -17.49 0.59
CA ALA A 710 53.49 -17.36 -0.35
C ALA A 710 52.26 -16.67 0.26
N ASN A 711 51.31 -16.27 -0.59
CA ASN A 711 50.00 -15.77 -0.16
C ASN A 711 49.27 -16.81 0.70
N ARG A 712 48.50 -16.35 1.69
CA ARG A 712 47.55 -17.21 2.40
C ARG A 712 46.28 -17.33 1.57
N THR A 713 45.62 -18.47 1.64
CA THR A 713 44.39 -18.75 0.89
C THR A 713 43.27 -19.18 1.82
N LEU A 714 42.05 -18.79 1.51
CA LEU A 714 40.83 -19.34 2.08
C LEU A 714 39.74 -19.41 1.01
N THR A 715 38.74 -20.25 1.21
CA THR A 715 37.48 -20.18 0.46
C THR A 715 36.39 -19.80 1.45
N THR A 716 35.65 -18.74 1.16
CA THR A 716 34.48 -18.36 1.95
C THR A 716 33.36 -19.40 1.77
N PRO A 717 32.61 -19.76 2.83
CA PRO A 717 31.43 -20.62 2.70
C PRO A 717 30.32 -19.94 1.87
N ALA A 718 29.24 -20.68 1.60
CA ALA A 718 28.05 -20.15 0.92
C ALA A 718 27.24 -19.13 1.75
N GLY A 719 27.56 -18.98 3.05
CA GLY A 719 26.92 -18.05 3.97
C GLY A 719 27.43 -18.27 5.40
N GLY A 720 26.93 -17.47 6.35
CA GLY A 720 27.36 -17.50 7.75
C GLY A 720 28.60 -16.64 8.01
N THR A 721 29.46 -17.08 8.94
CA THR A 721 30.73 -16.43 9.28
C THR A 721 31.92 -17.33 8.93
N ARG A 722 33.12 -16.74 8.84
CA ARG A 722 34.37 -17.48 8.70
C ARG A 722 35.44 -16.89 9.60
N ASP A 723 35.92 -17.66 10.58
CA ASP A 723 37.07 -17.24 11.38
C ASP A 723 38.37 -17.82 10.82
N VAL A 724 39.42 -17.01 10.86
CA VAL A 724 40.79 -17.35 10.49
C VAL A 724 41.70 -16.95 11.64
N THR A 725 42.53 -17.89 12.10
CA THR A 725 43.52 -17.67 13.16
C THR A 725 44.89 -18.02 12.64
N ASP A 726 45.75 -17.01 12.55
CA ASP A 726 47.09 -17.09 11.98
C ASP A 726 48.17 -16.70 13.00
N THR A 727 49.40 -17.09 12.72
CA THR A 727 50.61 -16.50 13.31
C THR A 727 51.41 -15.85 12.19
N TRP A 728 51.96 -14.65 12.45
CA TRP A 728 52.80 -13.91 11.50
C TRP A 728 53.97 -14.75 10.97
N ARG A 729 54.30 -14.61 9.68
CA ARG A 729 55.39 -15.31 8.96
C ARG A 729 56.54 -14.39 8.56
#